data_AF-A0A7Z9WI75-F1
#
_entry.id   AF-A0A7Z9WI75-F1
#
_cell.length_a   1.000
_cell.length_b   1.000
_cell.length_c   1.000
_cell.angle_alpha   90.00
_cell.angle_beta   90.00
_cell.angle_gamma   90.00
#
_symmetry.space_group_name_H-M   'P 1'
#
loop_
_entity.id
_entity.type
_entity.pdbx_description
1 polymer ?
#
loop_
_entity_poly.entity_id
_entity_poly.type
_entity_poly.pdbx_seq_one_letter_code
_entity_poly.pdbx_strand_id
1 'polypeptide(L)'
;QNSFRLNQRFYASLGEKKAFVLSHGRNMMILKIVGYAEQVAKYYKLEDFKAHVWIAHQRYPTKGRVWHPGGTHPFTGMDEALVHNGDFANYYSVSEYLRQRNIFPLFLTDTEVSVLLFDLWNRVYGYPLEYIIEAMAPTTEMDFDLLPPEKQKIYRVIQATHIHGSPDGPWFFIIARNEPYKRYFQLIGITDTSMLRPQVFALSEGEVQIGLICSEKQAIDATLRSLSNEDKRFCPVADKYWNARGGSHTDGGAFIFTVKDRDGGSSEKVITCTDKFGKIISTPKDQQHYHVTISISPPKEERELKEEIERGLKNEDPLEMFHYIRRRLIDWDFDTFRWWCEELVRQAVDEDIKDKAIELLTLLNDRRYHTGTKKRSSLLRIINESLKRLFDATPYIDSKSTTRYRLIDWQTKEALRGPDRGEEILVIDVQGFPPEGEDCDARLICKAYFKGWRRFMAYGYRGQRFCGCGLGPATKGVRIDVYGSSGDYLGSGIDGLEIYVHGNAQDQLGQIMKSGKMVIFGDVGQTFLYGAKGGEIYVLGNAAGRPLINAVGHPRVVINGTCLDYLAESFMAGDPLNGGGFVVLNGLEFDDQGNIREQPTPYPGSNLFSLASGGAIYIRDPHRKLVEEQLNGGEFTPFTKQDWDLIIPYLEENERLFGISIEKDILRVKGVIKRPEEVYRKVRAIKLAVLTEVEDDKAS
;
A
#
# COMPACT_ATOMS: atom_id res chain seq x y z
N GLN A 1 7.48 33.11 20.80
CA GLN A 1 6.84 34.30 21.43
C GLN A 1 6.47 35.38 20.42
N ASN A 2 7.37 35.84 19.54
CA ASN A 2 7.06 36.89 18.56
C ASN A 2 5.90 36.53 17.62
N SER A 3 5.95 35.35 16.97
CA SER A 3 4.90 34.90 16.05
C SER A 3 3.53 34.81 16.74
N PHE A 4 3.50 34.27 17.97
CA PHE A 4 2.27 34.21 18.77
C PHE A 4 1.69 35.59 19.06
N ARG A 5 2.50 36.55 19.54
CA ARG A 5 2.03 37.92 19.83
C ARG A 5 1.52 38.64 18.59
N LEU A 6 2.19 38.46 17.45
CA LEU A 6 1.76 39.00 16.16
C LEU A 6 0.41 38.39 15.74
N ASN A 7 0.29 37.06 15.78
CA ASN A 7 -0.95 36.37 15.45
C ASN A 7 -2.07 36.77 16.42
N GLN A 8 -1.81 36.87 17.72
CA GLN A 8 -2.83 37.30 18.68
C GLN A 8 -3.37 38.71 18.36
N ARG A 9 -2.47 39.65 18.05
CA ARG A 9 -2.82 41.05 17.78
C ARG A 9 -3.49 41.27 16.42
N PHE A 10 -3.03 40.58 15.38
CA PHE A 10 -3.42 40.87 13.99
C PHE A 10 -4.34 39.81 13.38
N TYR A 11 -4.45 38.65 14.00
CA TYR A 11 -5.26 37.54 13.52
C TYR A 11 -6.32 37.09 14.55
N ALA A 12 -5.97 36.78 15.79
CA ALA A 12 -6.89 36.13 16.74
C ALA A 12 -7.95 37.06 17.35
N SER A 13 -7.73 38.38 17.35
CA SER A 13 -8.72 39.35 17.85
C SER A 13 -10.09 39.16 17.16
N LEU A 14 -11.19 39.32 17.91
CA LEU A 14 -12.59 39.19 17.48
C LEU A 14 -13.02 40.16 16.35
N GLY A 15 -12.07 40.90 15.76
CA GLY A 15 -12.28 41.78 14.61
C GLY A 15 -11.77 41.20 13.29
N GLU A 16 -11.61 42.08 12.31
CA GLU A 16 -11.10 41.74 10.98
C GLU A 16 -9.68 41.15 11.02
N LYS A 17 -9.48 40.05 10.30
CA LYS A 17 -8.17 39.39 10.17
C LYS A 17 -7.28 40.27 9.28
N LYS A 18 -6.20 40.83 9.86
CA LYS A 18 -5.31 41.77 9.16
C LYS A 18 -4.04 41.12 8.62
N ALA A 19 -3.39 40.31 9.46
CA ALA A 19 -2.14 39.65 9.11
C ALA A 19 -1.89 38.46 10.05
N PHE A 20 -1.12 37.48 9.58
CA PHE A 20 -0.61 36.38 10.38
C PHE A 20 0.80 36.01 9.94
N VAL A 21 1.54 35.33 10.80
CA VAL A 21 2.86 34.80 10.50
C VAL A 21 2.71 33.47 9.77
N LEU A 22 3.11 33.44 8.50
CA LEU A 22 3.02 32.26 7.63
C LEU A 22 4.04 31.18 7.97
N SER A 23 5.27 31.60 8.28
CA SER A 23 6.43 30.72 8.48
C SER A 23 7.38 31.32 9.52
N HIS A 24 7.97 30.48 10.36
CA HIS A 24 9.03 30.83 11.30
C HIS A 24 9.84 29.58 11.65
N GLY A 25 11.10 29.73 12.05
CA GLY A 25 11.99 28.60 12.40
C GLY A 25 13.36 28.74 11.76
N ARG A 26 14.31 27.90 12.16
CA ARG A 26 15.66 27.92 11.59
C ARG A 26 15.73 27.01 10.37
N ASN A 27 16.29 27.51 9.27
CA ASN A 27 16.48 26.75 8.03
C ASN A 27 15.20 26.02 7.56
N MET A 28 14.06 26.71 7.65
CA MET A 28 12.75 26.17 7.35
C MET A 28 11.90 27.26 6.69
N MET A 29 11.11 26.88 5.70
CA MET A 29 10.22 27.76 4.97
C MET A 29 8.88 27.07 4.73
N ILE A 30 7.79 27.76 5.08
CA ILE A 30 6.43 27.31 4.83
C ILE A 30 5.75 28.28 3.87
N LEU A 31 5.16 27.71 2.82
CA LEU A 31 4.48 28.42 1.75
C LEU A 31 3.09 27.83 1.58
N LYS A 32 2.08 28.67 1.52
CA LYS A 32 0.68 28.24 1.48
C LYS A 32 -0.17 29.19 0.66
N ILE A 33 -1.13 28.63 -0.06
CA ILE A 33 -2.19 29.37 -0.74
C ILE A 33 -3.55 28.74 -0.44
N VAL A 34 -4.62 29.41 -0.86
CA VAL A 34 -5.93 28.76 -1.04
C VAL A 34 -6.03 28.35 -2.51
N GLY A 35 -5.99 27.05 -2.77
CA GLY A 35 -5.92 26.51 -4.13
C GLY A 35 -5.47 25.06 -4.16
N TYR A 36 -5.14 24.57 -5.35
CA TYR A 36 -4.54 23.26 -5.56
C TYR A 36 -3.02 23.29 -5.29
N ALA A 37 -2.45 22.15 -4.91
CA ALA A 37 -1.04 22.04 -4.53
C ALA A 37 -0.09 22.48 -5.66
N GLU A 38 -0.42 22.19 -6.91
CA GLU A 38 0.40 22.58 -8.08
C GLU A 38 0.43 24.10 -8.27
N GLN A 39 -0.61 24.80 -7.81
CA GLN A 39 -0.64 26.26 -7.85
C GLN A 39 0.33 26.86 -6.82
N VAL A 40 0.66 26.17 -5.72
CA VAL A 40 1.68 26.63 -4.76
C VAL A 40 3.04 26.68 -5.45
N ALA A 41 3.41 25.60 -6.15
CA ALA A 41 4.67 25.52 -6.88
C ALA A 41 4.81 26.65 -7.89
N LYS A 42 3.77 26.89 -8.70
CA LYS A 42 3.76 27.97 -9.72
C LYS A 42 3.76 29.37 -9.10
N TYR A 43 2.94 29.59 -8.06
CA TYR A 43 2.78 30.92 -7.45
C TYR A 43 4.07 31.38 -6.77
N TYR A 44 4.76 30.48 -6.07
CA TYR A 44 6.02 30.77 -5.39
C TYR A 44 7.27 30.45 -6.22
N LYS A 45 7.11 29.97 -7.46
CA LYS A 45 8.19 29.62 -8.39
C LYS A 45 9.18 28.61 -7.79
N LEU A 46 8.66 27.47 -7.33
CA LEU A 46 9.42 26.45 -6.62
C LEU A 46 10.05 25.39 -7.53
N GLU A 47 9.94 25.52 -8.85
CA GLU A 47 10.37 24.52 -9.82
C GLU A 47 11.86 24.18 -9.70
N ASP A 48 12.70 25.18 -9.44
CA ASP A 48 14.15 25.02 -9.26
C ASP A 48 14.59 25.09 -7.78
N PHE A 49 13.64 25.06 -6.84
CA PHE A 49 13.94 25.19 -5.42
C PHE A 49 14.45 23.87 -4.86
N LYS A 50 15.52 23.92 -4.05
CA LYS A 50 16.16 22.72 -3.48
C LYS A 50 15.98 22.69 -1.97
N ALA A 51 15.58 21.52 -1.47
CA ALA A 51 15.54 21.23 -0.04
C ALA A 51 15.92 19.76 0.20
N HIS A 52 16.42 19.44 1.40
CA HIS A 52 16.72 18.07 1.80
C HIS A 52 15.49 17.31 2.31
N VAL A 53 14.49 18.04 2.82
CA VAL A 53 13.22 17.49 3.30
C VAL A 53 12.09 18.34 2.76
N TRP A 54 11.08 17.69 2.21
CA TRP A 54 9.86 18.30 1.71
C TRP A 54 8.65 17.70 2.41
N ILE A 55 7.68 18.55 2.72
CA ILE A 55 6.33 18.14 3.08
C ILE A 55 5.34 18.97 2.27
N ALA A 56 4.27 18.33 1.82
CA ALA A 56 3.19 18.95 1.07
C ALA A 56 1.85 18.40 1.55
N HIS A 57 0.79 19.20 1.43
CA HIS A 57 -0.54 18.78 1.86
C HIS A 57 -1.63 19.55 1.12
N GLN A 58 -2.61 18.82 0.59
CA GLN A 58 -3.84 19.37 0.05
C GLN A 58 -4.97 19.11 1.05
N ARG A 59 -5.57 20.19 1.61
CA ARG A 59 -6.64 20.07 2.62
C ARG A 59 -8.02 20.14 1.97
N TYR A 60 -8.88 19.17 2.29
CA TYR A 60 -10.31 19.25 1.99
C TYR A 60 -11.09 19.72 3.23
N PRO A 61 -11.68 20.94 3.24
CA PRO A 61 -12.41 21.44 4.39
C PRO A 61 -13.80 20.80 4.49
N THR A 62 -14.08 20.11 5.60
CA THR A 62 -15.40 19.52 5.90
C THR A 62 -16.39 20.54 6.49
N LYS A 63 -15.90 21.67 7.02
CA LYS A 63 -16.70 22.75 7.60
C LYS A 63 -16.24 24.11 7.07
N GLY A 64 -17.15 24.82 6.42
CA GLY A 64 -16.95 26.20 5.94
C GLY A 64 -16.05 26.32 4.70
N ARG A 65 -16.09 27.50 4.07
CA ARG A 65 -15.22 27.83 2.95
C ARG A 65 -13.87 28.31 3.48
N VAL A 66 -12.78 27.67 3.06
CA VAL A 66 -11.43 28.21 3.31
C VAL A 66 -11.26 29.42 2.40
N TRP A 67 -11.21 30.61 2.99
CA TRP A 67 -11.10 31.87 2.26
C TRP A 67 -9.75 32.54 2.43
N HIS A 68 -8.91 32.07 3.36
CA HIS A 68 -7.56 32.60 3.60
C HIS A 68 -6.53 31.49 3.93
N PRO A 69 -5.23 31.68 3.64
CA PRO A 69 -4.19 30.67 3.86
C PRO A 69 -3.83 30.39 5.33
N GLY A 70 -4.41 31.12 6.28
CA GLY A 70 -4.12 30.93 7.71
C GLY A 70 -4.60 29.57 8.24
N GLY A 71 -5.68 29.02 7.67
CA GLY A 71 -6.22 27.70 8.02
C GLY A 71 -5.70 26.56 7.13
N THR A 72 -4.72 26.81 6.25
CA THR A 72 -4.14 25.77 5.40
C THR A 72 -2.87 25.19 6.04
N HIS A 73 -2.56 23.94 5.72
CA HIS A 73 -1.37 23.22 6.22
C HIS A 73 -0.17 23.53 5.31
N PRO A 74 1.09 23.33 5.75
CA PRO A 74 1.56 22.82 7.06
C PRO A 74 1.48 23.82 8.23
N PHE A 75 1.35 23.37 9.48
CA PHE A 75 1.52 24.25 10.66
C PHE A 75 2.92 24.12 11.26
N THR A 76 3.34 25.12 12.04
CA THR A 76 4.70 25.20 12.59
C THR A 76 4.74 25.14 14.11
N GLY A 77 5.72 24.39 14.61
CA GLY A 77 6.21 24.47 15.99
C GLY A 77 7.25 25.59 16.09
N MET A 78 8.47 25.26 16.52
CA MET A 78 9.60 26.19 16.40
C MET A 78 10.53 25.80 15.24
N ASP A 79 11.02 24.57 15.25
CA ASP A 79 11.91 24.02 14.22
C ASP A 79 11.28 22.81 13.53
N GLU A 80 9.96 22.69 13.63
CA GLU A 80 9.13 21.63 13.09
C GLU A 80 8.00 22.19 12.22
N ALA A 81 7.70 21.52 11.11
CA ALA A 81 6.51 21.71 10.32
C ALA A 81 5.74 20.39 10.22
N LEU A 82 4.42 20.45 10.44
CA LEU A 82 3.55 19.28 10.50
C LEU A 82 2.40 19.43 9.51
N VAL A 83 2.15 18.36 8.77
CA VAL A 83 0.91 18.15 8.03
C VAL A 83 0.15 16.97 8.63
N HIS A 84 -1.17 17.06 8.54
CA HIS A 84 -2.10 16.13 9.16
C HIS A 84 -3.19 15.78 8.15
N ASN A 85 -3.31 14.48 7.85
CA ASN A 85 -4.45 13.92 7.14
C ASN A 85 -5.39 13.30 8.17
N GLY A 86 -6.53 13.95 8.45
CA GLY A 86 -7.39 13.51 9.54
C GLY A 86 -8.34 14.54 10.11
N ASP A 87 -9.02 14.13 11.18
CA ASP A 87 -9.93 14.94 12.00
C ASP A 87 -9.91 14.42 13.44
N PHE A 88 -9.66 15.27 14.43
CA PHE A 88 -9.58 14.85 15.82
C PHE A 88 -10.97 14.66 16.42
N ALA A 89 -11.19 13.53 17.08
CA ALA A 89 -12.38 13.31 17.91
C ALA A 89 -12.32 14.14 19.22
N ASN A 90 -11.11 14.50 19.68
CA ASN A 90 -10.86 15.08 21.00
C ASN A 90 -10.19 16.48 20.97
N TYR A 91 -10.33 17.25 19.88
CA TYR A 91 -9.71 18.58 19.70
C TYR A 91 -9.81 19.51 20.94
N TYR A 92 -10.99 19.56 21.57
CA TYR A 92 -11.22 20.42 22.73
C TYR A 92 -10.39 20.01 23.94
N SER A 93 -10.27 18.71 24.21
CA SER A 93 -9.43 18.18 25.29
C SER A 93 -7.97 18.54 25.09
N VAL A 94 -7.46 18.37 23.86
CA VAL A 94 -6.09 18.71 23.49
C VAL A 94 -5.82 20.21 23.65
N SER A 95 -6.76 21.05 23.24
CA SER A 95 -6.68 22.51 23.39
C SER A 95 -6.63 22.93 24.87
N GLU A 96 -7.45 22.31 25.72
CA GLU A 96 -7.44 22.55 27.17
C GLU A 96 -6.14 22.07 27.83
N TYR A 97 -5.60 20.94 27.41
CA TYR A 97 -4.31 20.43 27.85
C TYR A 97 -3.15 21.41 27.54
N LEU A 98 -3.15 22.01 26.34
CA LEU A 98 -2.21 23.07 25.97
C LEU A 98 -2.44 24.35 26.78
N ARG A 99 -3.70 24.71 27.03
CA ARG A 99 -4.09 25.90 27.80
C ARG A 99 -3.55 25.86 29.23
N GLN A 100 -3.62 24.69 29.88
CA GLN A 100 -3.03 24.46 31.20
C GLN A 100 -1.52 24.72 31.25
N ARG A 101 -0.85 24.73 30.09
CA ARG A 101 0.58 24.99 29.90
C ARG A 101 0.85 26.37 29.29
N ASN A 102 -0.14 27.26 29.32
CA ASN A 102 -0.10 28.61 28.75
C ASN A 102 0.16 28.65 27.24
N ILE A 103 -0.27 27.62 26.51
CA ILE A 103 -0.23 27.56 25.05
C ILE A 103 -1.67 27.62 24.54
N PHE A 104 -1.96 28.58 23.66
CA PHE A 104 -3.32 28.86 23.19
C PHE A 104 -3.37 28.76 21.66
N PRO A 105 -4.10 27.80 21.09
CA PRO A 105 -4.29 27.70 19.64
C PRO A 105 -5.03 28.93 19.10
N LEU A 106 -4.64 29.44 17.92
CA LEU A 106 -5.18 30.68 17.33
C LEU A 106 -5.88 30.47 15.98
N PHE A 107 -5.58 29.39 15.28
CA PHE A 107 -6.11 29.07 13.94
C PHE A 107 -7.23 28.03 13.98
N LEU A 108 -7.47 27.41 15.13
CA LEU A 108 -8.58 26.49 15.39
C LEU A 108 -8.54 25.25 14.48
N THR A 109 -7.37 24.63 14.38
CA THR A 109 -7.17 23.40 13.59
C THR A 109 -6.45 22.34 14.41
N ASP A 110 -6.80 21.08 14.16
CA ASP A 110 -6.15 19.92 14.80
C ASP A 110 -4.64 19.88 14.52
N THR A 111 -4.25 20.32 13.32
CA THR A 111 -2.86 20.38 12.89
C THR A 111 -2.05 21.39 13.69
N GLU A 112 -2.65 22.54 14.03
CA GLU A 112 -2.01 23.53 14.91
C GLU A 112 -1.79 22.94 16.30
N VAL A 113 -2.82 22.34 16.91
CA VAL A 113 -2.66 21.77 18.26
C VAL A 113 -1.65 20.62 18.27
N SER A 114 -1.61 19.82 17.21
CA SER A 114 -0.64 18.71 17.05
C SER A 114 0.79 19.19 17.04
N VAL A 115 1.11 20.22 16.23
CA VAL A 115 2.49 20.71 16.15
C VAL A 115 2.90 21.45 17.43
N LEU A 116 1.95 22.09 18.12
CA LEU A 116 2.20 22.72 19.42
C LEU A 116 2.47 21.69 20.53
N LEU A 117 1.78 20.54 20.52
CA LEU A 117 2.12 19.41 21.40
C LEU A 117 3.53 18.88 21.13
N PHE A 118 3.86 18.70 19.85
CA PHE A 118 5.18 18.22 19.46
C PHE A 118 6.28 19.18 19.91
N ASP A 119 6.16 20.49 19.64
CA ASP A 119 7.12 21.51 20.09
C ASP A 119 7.22 21.60 21.62
N LEU A 120 6.09 21.51 22.33
CA LEU A 120 6.06 21.48 23.79
C LEU A 120 6.88 20.31 24.33
N TRP A 121 6.60 19.08 23.88
CA TRP A 121 7.29 17.89 24.37
C TRP A 121 8.74 17.83 23.93
N ASN A 122 9.05 18.28 22.71
CA ASN A 122 10.42 18.34 22.18
C ASN A 122 11.26 19.40 22.91
N ARG A 123 10.88 20.68 22.76
CA ARG A 123 11.75 21.81 23.11
C ARG A 123 11.60 22.26 24.56
N VAL A 124 10.40 22.17 25.13
CA VAL A 124 10.14 22.64 26.50
C VAL A 124 10.40 21.53 27.51
N TYR A 125 9.95 20.29 27.24
CA TYR A 125 10.15 19.17 28.15
C TYR A 125 11.44 18.39 27.88
N GLY A 126 12.02 18.50 26.67
CA GLY A 126 13.28 17.84 26.34
C GLY A 126 13.14 16.34 26.16
N TYR A 127 11.96 15.85 25.80
CA TYR A 127 11.73 14.41 25.65
C TYR A 127 12.51 13.83 24.45
N PRO A 128 13.06 12.62 24.57
CA PRO A 128 13.46 11.82 23.42
C PRO A 128 12.31 11.62 22.44
N LEU A 129 12.61 11.53 21.15
CA LEU A 129 11.59 11.40 20.10
C LEU A 129 10.67 10.18 20.32
N GLU A 130 11.20 9.06 20.81
CA GLU A 130 10.41 7.88 21.19
C GLU A 130 9.25 8.24 22.13
N TYR A 131 9.52 9.07 23.14
CA TYR A 131 8.55 9.43 24.17
C TYR A 131 7.57 10.50 23.69
N ILE A 132 7.99 11.35 22.75
CA ILE A 132 7.08 12.26 22.05
C ILE A 132 6.09 11.44 21.20
N ILE A 133 6.59 10.45 20.46
CA ILE A 133 5.75 9.54 19.66
C ILE A 133 4.82 8.76 20.58
N GLU A 134 5.29 8.24 21.72
CA GLU A 134 4.45 7.58 22.72
C GLU A 134 3.36 8.50 23.29
N ALA A 135 3.68 9.77 23.54
CA ALA A 135 2.67 10.73 24.01
C ALA A 135 1.64 11.08 22.93
N MET A 136 1.99 10.99 21.64
CA MET A 136 1.06 11.22 20.53
C MET A 136 0.22 9.99 20.16
N ALA A 137 0.88 8.85 19.94
CA ALA A 137 0.30 7.55 19.60
C ALA A 137 0.69 6.55 20.71
N PRO A 138 -0.09 6.50 21.80
CA PRO A 138 0.22 5.64 22.93
C PRO A 138 0.13 4.17 22.54
N THR A 139 1.08 3.37 23.03
CA THR A 139 1.03 1.92 22.90
C THR A 139 0.06 1.35 23.92
N THR A 140 -1.03 0.71 23.49
CA THR A 140 -2.14 0.27 24.36
C THR A 140 -2.29 -1.24 24.42
N GLU A 141 -3.02 -1.71 25.45
CA GLU A 141 -3.50 -3.10 25.58
C GLU A 141 -2.39 -4.15 25.37
N MET A 142 -2.63 -5.13 24.49
CA MET A 142 -1.71 -6.23 24.22
C MET A 142 -0.32 -5.76 23.80
N ASP A 143 -0.23 -4.71 22.98
CA ASP A 143 1.07 -4.18 22.59
C ASP A 143 1.85 -3.64 23.78
N PHE A 144 1.15 -2.99 24.71
CA PHE A 144 1.80 -2.50 25.93
C PHE A 144 2.36 -3.67 26.75
N ASP A 145 1.60 -4.75 26.89
CA ASP A 145 2.02 -5.93 27.65
C ASP A 145 3.20 -6.66 27.01
N LEU A 146 3.33 -6.61 25.68
CA LEU A 146 4.44 -7.19 24.92
C LEU A 146 5.72 -6.34 24.95
N LEU A 147 5.66 -5.09 25.42
CA LEU A 147 6.86 -4.27 25.59
C LEU A 147 7.75 -4.80 26.73
N PRO A 148 9.08 -4.56 26.65
CA PRO A 148 9.97 -4.82 27.77
C PRO A 148 9.53 -4.09 29.06
N PRO A 149 9.68 -4.70 30.26
CA PRO A 149 9.22 -4.10 31.52
C PRO A 149 9.74 -2.68 31.80
N GLU A 150 10.96 -2.36 31.38
CA GLU A 150 11.52 -1.01 31.50
C GLU A 150 10.75 0.02 30.67
N LYS A 151 10.37 -0.34 29.43
CA LYS A 151 9.55 0.53 28.58
C LYS A 151 8.15 0.68 29.16
N GLN A 152 7.52 -0.41 29.62
CA GLN A 152 6.20 -0.35 30.27
C GLN A 152 6.18 0.65 31.43
N LYS A 153 7.21 0.63 32.30
CA LYS A 153 7.29 1.56 33.43
C LYS A 153 7.30 3.03 32.98
N ILE A 154 8.11 3.36 31.99
CA ILE A 154 8.24 4.73 31.47
C ILE A 154 6.99 5.14 30.71
N TYR A 155 6.48 4.27 29.84
CA TYR A 155 5.30 4.54 29.02
C TYR A 155 4.07 4.74 29.88
N ARG A 156 3.90 3.98 30.96
CA ARG A 156 2.80 4.18 31.92
C ARG A 156 2.81 5.59 32.52
N VAL A 157 3.99 6.13 32.83
CA VAL A 157 4.13 7.51 33.34
C VAL A 157 3.82 8.53 32.24
N ILE A 158 4.33 8.32 31.03
CA ILE A 158 4.06 9.18 29.87
C ILE A 158 2.55 9.23 29.60
N GLN A 159 1.91 8.07 29.44
CA GLN A 159 0.48 7.95 29.18
C GLN A 159 -0.34 8.58 30.31
N ALA A 160 -0.08 8.24 31.58
CA ALA A 160 -0.80 8.84 32.71
C ALA A 160 -0.70 10.38 32.76
N THR A 161 0.41 10.94 32.28
CA THR A 161 0.64 12.39 32.27
C THR A 161 0.02 13.08 31.04
N HIS A 162 -0.01 12.39 29.90
CA HIS A 162 -0.23 13.00 28.59
C HIS A 162 -1.49 12.54 27.86
N ILE A 163 -2.20 11.50 28.34
CA ILE A 163 -3.35 10.91 27.63
C ILE A 163 -4.45 11.92 27.27
N HIS A 164 -4.69 12.92 28.11
CA HIS A 164 -5.66 13.99 27.83
C HIS A 164 -5.24 14.95 26.70
N GLY A 165 -3.94 14.98 26.41
CA GLY A 165 -3.36 15.71 25.29
C GLY A 165 -3.01 14.83 24.09
N SER A 166 -3.13 13.50 24.19
CA SER A 166 -2.87 12.59 23.08
C SER A 166 -3.96 12.73 22.00
N PRO A 167 -3.61 12.92 20.73
CA PRO A 167 -4.54 12.88 19.61
C PRO A 167 -5.41 11.61 19.54
N ASP A 168 -6.71 11.78 19.35
CA ASP A 168 -7.65 10.68 19.14
C ASP A 168 -8.54 10.93 17.92
N GLY A 169 -9.09 9.87 17.33
CA GLY A 169 -9.78 9.88 16.05
C GLY A 169 -8.86 9.60 14.86
N PRO A 170 -9.34 9.78 13.63
CA PRO A 170 -8.59 9.43 12.44
C PRO A 170 -7.50 10.46 12.11
N TRP A 171 -6.22 10.08 12.21
CA TRP A 171 -5.12 10.99 11.86
C TRP A 171 -3.85 10.28 11.37
N PHE A 172 -3.13 10.93 10.45
CA PHE A 172 -1.78 10.59 10.06
C PHE A 172 -0.93 11.86 10.01
N PHE A 173 0.21 11.87 10.70
CA PHE A 173 1.13 13.00 10.70
C PHE A 173 2.34 12.75 9.85
N ILE A 174 2.71 13.76 9.06
CA ILE A 174 4.03 13.85 8.43
C ILE A 174 4.69 15.12 8.94
N ILE A 175 5.86 14.96 9.56
CA ILE A 175 6.57 16.03 10.26
C ILE A 175 7.94 16.21 9.63
N ALA A 176 8.23 17.40 9.13
CA ALA A 176 9.58 17.84 8.83
C ALA A 176 10.17 18.50 10.07
N ARG A 177 11.30 18.01 10.56
CA ARG A 177 12.00 18.58 11.71
C ARG A 177 13.42 18.96 11.34
N ASN A 178 13.83 20.16 11.71
CA ASN A 178 15.22 20.58 11.72
C ASN A 178 15.74 20.52 13.16
N GLU A 179 16.87 19.86 13.39
CA GLU A 179 17.55 19.85 14.70
C GLU A 179 18.81 20.71 14.60
N PRO A 180 18.71 22.05 14.73
CA PRO A 180 19.76 22.98 14.33
C PRO A 180 21.05 22.81 15.14
N TYR A 181 20.94 22.39 16.40
CA TYR A 181 22.09 22.19 17.28
C TYR A 181 22.79 20.85 17.04
N LYS A 182 22.06 19.83 16.57
CA LYS A 182 22.59 18.50 16.24
C LYS A 182 22.89 18.33 14.75
N ARG A 183 22.54 19.33 13.92
CA ARG A 183 22.85 19.44 12.49
C ARG A 183 22.34 18.28 11.64
N TYR A 184 21.08 17.92 11.83
CA TYR A 184 20.41 16.97 10.95
C TYR A 184 18.97 17.39 10.68
N PHE A 185 18.39 16.83 9.63
CA PHE A 185 16.98 16.96 9.29
C PHE A 185 16.27 15.63 9.48
N GLN A 186 14.97 15.68 9.72
CA GLN A 186 14.14 14.49 9.81
C GLN A 186 12.83 14.66 9.06
N LEU A 187 12.40 13.57 8.42
CA LEU A 187 11.04 13.35 7.97
C LEU A 187 10.44 12.22 8.81
N ILE A 188 9.37 12.49 9.53
CA ILE A 188 8.77 11.56 10.50
C ILE A 188 7.33 11.30 10.09
N GLY A 189 6.95 10.03 9.99
CA GLY A 189 5.55 9.63 9.86
C GLY A 189 5.07 8.99 11.16
N ILE A 190 3.91 9.40 11.66
CA ILE A 190 3.28 8.82 12.86
C ILE A 190 1.83 8.48 12.50
N THR A 191 1.45 7.23 12.70
CA THR A 191 0.10 6.70 12.42
C THR A 191 -0.74 6.65 13.70
N ASP A 192 -2.05 6.94 13.57
CA ASP A 192 -3.00 6.76 14.66
C ASP A 192 -3.10 5.28 15.10
N THR A 193 -3.44 5.07 16.37
CA THR A 193 -3.51 3.74 16.99
C THR A 193 -4.66 2.89 16.45
N SER A 194 -5.65 3.50 15.79
CA SER A 194 -6.86 2.83 15.28
C SER A 194 -6.80 2.55 13.78
N MET A 195 -5.67 2.85 13.12
CA MET A 195 -5.43 2.63 11.69
C MET A 195 -6.48 3.25 10.78
N LEU A 196 -6.97 4.45 11.12
CA LEU A 196 -8.12 5.04 10.43
C LEU A 196 -7.74 5.88 9.20
N ARG A 197 -6.45 6.12 8.98
CA ARG A 197 -5.94 6.82 7.80
C ARG A 197 -4.95 5.98 7.00
N PRO A 198 -5.02 6.03 5.66
CA PRO A 198 -4.05 5.35 4.83
C PRO A 198 -2.71 6.08 4.88
N GLN A 199 -1.66 5.29 4.80
CA GLN A 199 -0.28 5.73 4.83
C GLN A 199 0.58 4.68 4.18
N VAL A 200 1.60 5.10 3.46
CA VAL A 200 2.61 4.25 2.84
C VAL A 200 3.96 4.90 3.07
N PHE A 201 4.90 4.10 3.57
CA PHE A 201 6.31 4.45 3.65
C PHE A 201 7.06 3.79 2.50
N ALA A 202 8.09 4.47 1.99
CA ALA A 202 9.02 3.88 1.03
C ALA A 202 10.46 4.31 1.28
N LEU A 203 11.37 3.43 0.89
CA LEU A 203 12.82 3.63 0.95
C LEU A 203 13.45 3.16 -0.34
N SER A 204 14.36 3.97 -0.89
CA SER A 204 15.28 3.56 -1.96
C SER A 204 16.71 3.87 -1.53
N GLU A 205 17.59 2.90 -1.68
CA GLU A 205 19.00 3.03 -1.31
C GLU A 205 19.92 2.58 -2.45
N GLY A 206 20.85 3.44 -2.84
CA GLY A 206 21.86 3.16 -3.85
C GLY A 206 22.91 4.26 -3.89
N GLU A 207 23.30 4.67 -5.10
CA GLU A 207 24.12 5.86 -5.31
C GLU A 207 23.46 7.12 -4.72
N VAL A 208 22.13 7.19 -4.80
CA VAL A 208 21.29 8.18 -4.12
C VAL A 208 20.34 7.48 -3.17
N GLN A 209 20.00 8.15 -2.07
CA GLN A 209 19.03 7.65 -1.08
C GLN A 209 17.83 8.59 -1.02
N ILE A 210 16.63 8.02 -0.92
CA ILE A 210 15.40 8.79 -0.69
C ILE A 210 14.43 8.00 0.18
N GLY A 211 13.88 8.69 1.18
CA GLY A 211 12.77 8.22 2.00
C GLY A 211 11.51 9.01 1.65
N LEU A 212 10.38 8.31 1.50
CA LEU A 212 9.11 8.91 1.13
C LEU A 212 8.01 8.46 2.08
N ILE A 213 7.10 9.38 2.39
CA ILE A 213 5.92 9.15 3.22
C ILE A 213 4.74 9.78 2.50
N CYS A 214 3.73 9.00 2.16
CA CYS A 214 2.53 9.47 1.45
C CYS A 214 1.28 8.78 2.00
N SER A 215 0.10 9.33 1.70
CA SER A 215 -1.17 8.64 2.01
C SER A 215 -1.34 7.38 1.15
N GLU A 216 -0.84 7.40 -0.08
CA GLU A 216 -1.10 6.39 -1.10
C GLU A 216 0.18 6.08 -1.90
N LYS A 217 0.31 4.85 -2.40
CA LYS A 217 1.55 4.38 -3.05
C LYS A 217 1.81 5.10 -4.38
N GLN A 218 0.77 5.44 -5.14
CA GLN A 218 0.93 6.08 -6.43
C GLN A 218 1.55 7.48 -6.33
N ALA A 219 1.41 8.17 -5.18
CA ALA A 219 2.11 9.43 -4.95
C ALA A 219 3.62 9.21 -4.88
N ILE A 220 4.05 8.16 -4.16
CA ILE A 220 5.47 7.73 -4.11
C ILE A 220 5.96 7.39 -5.52
N ASP A 221 5.21 6.58 -6.26
CA ASP A 221 5.59 6.17 -7.61
C ASP A 221 5.65 7.36 -8.58
N ALA A 222 4.73 8.33 -8.47
CA ALA A 222 4.75 9.56 -9.26
C ALA A 222 5.98 10.42 -8.94
N THR A 223 6.32 10.59 -7.66
CA THR A 223 7.54 11.29 -7.24
C THR A 223 8.79 10.63 -7.79
N LEU A 224 8.93 9.31 -7.64
CA LEU A 224 10.10 8.57 -8.12
C LEU A 224 10.23 8.57 -9.64
N ARG A 225 9.11 8.49 -10.37
CA ARG A 225 9.12 8.64 -11.84
C ARG A 225 9.55 10.04 -12.26
N SER A 226 9.03 11.09 -11.61
CA SER A 226 9.44 12.47 -11.88
C SER A 226 10.95 12.65 -11.65
N LEU A 227 11.46 12.19 -10.51
CA LEU A 227 12.88 12.23 -10.18
C LEU A 227 13.73 11.43 -11.19
N SER A 228 13.30 10.23 -11.58
CA SER A 228 14.04 9.40 -12.56
C SER A 228 14.07 10.00 -13.96
N ASN A 229 13.10 10.85 -14.31
CA ASN A 229 13.10 11.56 -15.59
C ASN A 229 14.21 12.63 -15.62
N GLU A 230 14.44 13.31 -14.50
CA GLU A 230 15.44 14.38 -14.35
C GLU A 230 16.84 13.84 -14.01
N ASP A 231 16.93 12.80 -13.16
CA ASP A 231 18.18 12.21 -12.68
C ASP A 231 18.08 10.67 -12.70
N LYS A 232 18.86 10.05 -13.60
CA LYS A 232 18.82 8.61 -13.88
C LYS A 232 19.33 7.73 -12.75
N ARG A 233 19.92 8.32 -11.70
CA ARG A 233 20.32 7.59 -10.48
C ARG A 233 19.11 7.16 -9.66
N PHE A 234 17.97 7.85 -9.79
CA PHE A 234 16.72 7.42 -9.16
C PHE A 234 16.06 6.30 -9.97
N CYS A 235 15.67 5.23 -9.27
CA CYS A 235 14.78 4.21 -9.82
C CYS A 235 13.32 4.71 -9.72
N PRO A 236 12.48 4.53 -10.76
CA PRO A 236 11.05 4.90 -10.70
C PRO A 236 10.21 3.97 -9.81
N VAL A 237 10.83 2.93 -9.24
CA VAL A 237 10.22 1.96 -8.33
C VAL A 237 11.07 1.95 -7.06
N ALA A 238 10.43 2.08 -5.89
CA ALA A 238 11.17 2.03 -4.63
C ALA A 238 11.66 0.61 -4.34
N ASP A 239 12.72 0.51 -3.54
CA ASP A 239 13.23 -0.79 -3.10
C ASP A 239 12.31 -1.46 -2.08
N LYS A 240 11.67 -0.66 -1.23
CA LYS A 240 10.76 -1.13 -0.19
C LYS A 240 9.56 -0.22 -0.07
N TYR A 241 8.40 -0.84 0.11
CA TYR A 241 7.15 -0.20 0.49
C TYR A 241 6.59 -0.91 1.71
N TRP A 242 6.01 -0.19 2.66
CA TRP A 242 5.31 -0.81 3.78
C TRP A 242 4.24 0.11 4.36
N ASN A 243 3.25 -0.52 4.98
CA ASN A 243 2.31 0.10 5.90
C ASN A 243 2.71 -0.27 7.33
N ALA A 244 2.06 0.33 8.32
CA ALA A 244 2.41 0.21 9.73
C ALA A 244 1.21 0.50 10.61
N ARG A 245 1.19 -0.11 11.81
CA ARG A 245 0.13 0.03 12.80
C ARG A 245 0.56 0.97 13.93
N GLY A 246 -0.19 2.06 14.12
CA GLY A 246 0.06 3.02 15.19
C GLY A 246 0.12 2.35 16.57
N GLY A 247 1.08 2.72 17.40
CA GLY A 247 1.21 2.20 18.76
C GLY A 247 1.71 0.75 18.87
N SER A 248 2.06 0.08 17.77
CA SER A 248 2.55 -1.31 17.77
C SER A 248 3.77 -1.52 18.67
N HIS A 249 3.86 -2.64 19.37
CA HIS A 249 5.05 -3.01 20.15
C HIS A 249 6.27 -3.37 19.30
N THR A 250 6.09 -3.61 17.99
CA THR A 250 7.15 -4.02 17.07
C THR A 250 7.96 -2.85 16.52
N ASP A 251 7.28 -1.77 16.13
CA ASP A 251 7.86 -0.61 15.44
C ASP A 251 7.22 0.74 15.87
N GLY A 252 6.16 0.70 16.69
CA GLY A 252 5.44 1.89 17.15
C GLY A 252 4.52 2.54 16.14
N GLY A 253 4.43 2.02 14.91
CA GLY A 253 3.71 2.65 13.81
C GLY A 253 4.31 3.99 13.38
N ALA A 254 5.60 4.20 13.63
CA ALA A 254 6.28 5.45 13.31
C ALA A 254 7.66 5.20 12.72
N PHE A 255 7.97 5.91 11.63
CA PHE A 255 9.24 5.79 10.92
C PHE A 255 9.88 7.16 10.72
N ILE A 256 11.19 7.21 10.94
CA ILE A 256 12.00 8.42 10.99
C ILE A 256 13.10 8.32 9.94
N PHE A 257 13.05 9.16 8.93
CA PHE A 257 14.13 9.32 7.96
C PHE A 257 15.02 10.49 8.40
N THR A 258 16.18 10.16 8.98
CA THR A 258 17.17 11.16 9.42
C THR A 258 18.17 11.42 8.30
N VAL A 259 18.28 12.68 7.89
CA VAL A 259 19.25 13.14 6.88
C VAL A 259 20.37 13.88 7.60
N LYS A 260 21.59 13.33 7.55
CA LYS A 260 22.79 13.89 8.17
C LYS A 260 23.95 13.96 7.19
N ASP A 261 24.95 14.79 7.49
CA ASP A 261 26.24 14.72 6.82
C ASP A 261 26.89 13.35 7.05
N ARG A 262 27.56 12.81 6.04
CA ARG A 262 28.35 11.60 6.15
C ARG A 262 29.48 11.85 7.15
N ASP A 263 29.68 10.90 8.05
CA ASP A 263 30.75 10.96 9.05
C ASP A 263 32.12 11.10 8.36
N GLY A 264 33.03 11.89 8.93
CA GLY A 264 34.35 12.18 8.34
C GLY A 264 34.47 13.54 7.63
N GLY A 265 33.51 14.46 7.83
CA GLY A 265 33.60 15.84 7.36
C GLY A 265 33.18 16.07 5.89
N SER A 266 32.57 15.06 5.26
CA SER A 266 31.95 15.19 3.95
C SER A 266 30.62 15.95 4.04
N SER A 267 30.33 16.82 3.06
CA SER A 267 29.02 17.49 2.93
C SER A 267 27.95 16.60 2.29
N GLU A 268 28.32 15.38 1.90
CA GLU A 268 27.41 14.39 1.34
C GLU A 268 26.37 13.99 2.37
N LYS A 269 25.10 14.01 1.98
CA LYS A 269 23.98 13.66 2.87
C LYS A 269 23.70 12.17 2.80
N VAL A 270 23.50 11.55 3.96
CA VAL A 270 23.13 10.14 4.12
C VAL A 270 21.81 10.08 4.87
N ILE A 271 20.92 9.18 4.43
CA ILE A 271 19.64 8.88 5.08
C ILE A 271 19.81 7.65 5.97
N THR A 272 19.30 7.74 7.19
CA THR A 272 19.09 6.58 8.07
C THR A 272 17.60 6.51 8.41
N CYS A 273 16.95 5.40 8.06
CA CYS A 273 15.57 5.13 8.43
C CYS A 273 15.54 4.28 9.70
N THR A 274 14.78 4.72 10.72
CA THR A 274 14.53 3.93 11.93
C THR A 274 13.04 3.89 12.26
N ASP A 275 12.62 2.86 12.97
CA ASP A 275 11.32 2.85 13.65
C ASP A 275 11.33 3.66 14.97
N LYS A 276 10.20 3.68 15.69
CA LYS A 276 10.05 4.36 16.99
C LYS A 276 11.11 3.94 18.01
N PHE A 277 11.54 2.69 17.98
CA PHE A 277 12.46 2.08 18.94
C PHE A 277 13.93 2.17 18.51
N GLY A 278 14.21 2.80 17.35
CA GLY A 278 15.56 3.00 16.84
C GLY A 278 16.09 1.83 16.01
N LYS A 279 15.27 0.82 15.70
CA LYS A 279 15.67 -0.28 14.82
C LYS A 279 15.82 0.26 13.40
N ILE A 280 16.96 -0.03 12.77
CA ILE A 280 17.26 0.43 11.41
C ILE A 280 16.43 -0.35 10.40
N ILE A 281 15.80 0.38 9.48
CA ILE A 281 15.16 -0.16 8.29
C ILE A 281 16.09 0.12 7.10
N SER A 282 16.54 -0.94 6.44
CA SER A 282 17.39 -0.86 5.26
C SER A 282 17.01 -1.91 4.23
N THR A 283 17.60 -1.78 3.06
CA THR A 283 17.55 -2.72 1.94
C THR A 283 18.85 -3.55 1.89
N PRO A 284 18.90 -4.64 1.11
CA PRO A 284 20.13 -5.43 0.93
C PRO A 284 21.29 -4.58 0.43
N LYS A 285 22.44 -4.68 1.12
CA LYS A 285 23.65 -3.89 0.80
C LYS A 285 24.51 -4.50 -0.31
N ASP A 286 24.33 -5.79 -0.57
CA ASP A 286 25.02 -6.58 -1.59
C ASP A 286 24.34 -6.48 -2.96
N GLN A 287 23.18 -5.85 -3.04
CA GLN A 287 22.46 -5.60 -4.28
C GLN A 287 22.70 -4.20 -4.83
N GLN A 288 22.81 -4.10 -6.14
CA GLN A 288 23.10 -2.87 -6.85
C GLN A 288 21.92 -2.45 -7.74
N HIS A 289 21.77 -1.14 -7.91
CA HIS A 289 20.84 -0.59 -8.88
C HIS A 289 21.43 -0.65 -10.29
N TYR A 290 20.53 -0.77 -11.25
CA TYR A 290 20.83 -0.57 -12.66
C TYR A 290 21.15 0.91 -12.94
N HIS A 291 22.32 1.17 -13.53
CA HIS A 291 22.67 2.47 -14.07
C HIS A 291 22.22 2.58 -15.53
N VAL A 292 21.36 3.56 -15.84
CA VAL A 292 20.84 3.71 -17.19
C VAL A 292 21.94 4.10 -18.17
N THR A 293 22.45 3.13 -18.93
CA THR A 293 23.37 3.33 -20.05
C THR A 293 22.59 3.33 -21.37
N ILE A 294 22.99 4.21 -22.30
CA ILE A 294 22.31 4.36 -23.60
C ILE A 294 22.52 3.14 -24.50
N SER A 295 23.67 2.46 -24.39
CA SER A 295 23.99 1.29 -25.21
C SER A 295 23.81 0.00 -24.42
N ILE A 296 23.10 -0.96 -25.03
CA ILE A 296 23.00 -2.34 -24.54
C ILE A 296 24.03 -3.14 -25.32
N SER A 297 24.96 -3.76 -24.59
CA SER A 297 25.94 -4.67 -25.21
C SER A 297 25.34 -6.06 -25.32
N PRO A 298 25.45 -6.74 -26.48
CA PRO A 298 25.02 -8.12 -26.59
C PRO A 298 25.87 -9.01 -25.65
N PRO A 299 25.25 -10.00 -25.00
CA PRO A 299 25.98 -10.94 -24.15
C PRO A 299 26.89 -11.84 -24.99
N LYS A 300 27.91 -12.43 -24.36
CA LYS A 300 28.84 -13.36 -25.04
C LYS A 300 28.12 -14.56 -25.67
N GLU A 301 27.02 -14.99 -25.06
CA GLU A 301 26.18 -16.12 -25.46
C GLU A 301 25.02 -15.68 -26.39
N GLU A 302 25.16 -14.57 -27.13
CA GLU A 302 24.09 -13.94 -27.93
C GLU A 302 23.29 -14.94 -28.78
N ARG A 303 24.00 -15.78 -29.55
CA ARG A 303 23.37 -16.75 -30.45
C ARG A 303 22.57 -17.80 -29.69
N GLU A 304 23.14 -18.33 -28.61
CA GLU A 304 22.49 -19.36 -27.79
C GLU A 304 21.24 -18.81 -27.12
N LEU A 305 21.31 -17.60 -26.56
CA LEU A 305 20.15 -16.95 -25.94
C LEU A 305 19.05 -16.60 -26.95
N LYS A 306 19.40 -16.19 -28.18
CA LYS A 306 18.40 -15.99 -29.26
C LYS A 306 17.64 -17.26 -29.58
N GLU A 307 18.38 -18.36 -29.80
CA GLU A 307 17.82 -19.68 -30.10
C GLU A 307 17.00 -20.23 -28.92
N GLU A 308 17.40 -19.91 -27.68
CA GLU A 308 16.69 -20.26 -26.46
C GLU A 308 15.35 -19.52 -26.34
N ILE A 309 15.34 -18.20 -26.53
CA ILE A 309 14.11 -17.39 -26.53
C ILE A 309 13.15 -17.90 -27.60
N GLU A 310 13.65 -18.12 -28.82
CA GLU A 310 12.83 -18.58 -29.94
C GLU A 310 12.19 -19.95 -29.63
N ARG A 311 12.98 -20.87 -29.07
CA ARG A 311 12.51 -22.21 -28.70
C ARG A 311 11.49 -22.15 -27.57
N GLY A 312 11.77 -21.37 -26.52
CA GLY A 312 10.90 -21.21 -25.36
C GLY A 312 9.55 -20.64 -25.76
N LEU A 313 9.54 -19.56 -26.54
CA LEU A 313 8.31 -18.95 -27.04
C LEU A 313 7.51 -19.88 -27.95
N LYS A 314 8.15 -20.70 -28.79
CA LYS A 314 7.43 -21.63 -29.68
C LYS A 314 6.88 -22.84 -28.94
N ASN A 315 7.70 -23.47 -28.10
CA ASN A 315 7.46 -24.86 -27.67
C ASN A 315 7.23 -25.04 -26.16
N GLU A 316 7.54 -24.04 -25.34
CA GLU A 316 7.45 -24.16 -23.88
C GLU A 316 6.25 -23.41 -23.31
N ASP A 317 5.83 -23.83 -22.11
CA ASP A 317 4.86 -23.14 -21.28
C ASP A 317 5.53 -21.94 -20.58
N PRO A 318 4.88 -20.76 -20.48
CA PRO A 318 5.47 -19.59 -19.85
C PRO A 318 5.96 -19.80 -18.41
N LEU A 319 5.33 -20.70 -17.64
CA LEU A 319 5.75 -20.99 -16.26
C LEU A 319 7.05 -21.79 -16.21
N GLU A 320 7.23 -22.76 -17.11
CA GLU A 320 8.48 -23.52 -17.24
C GLU A 320 9.62 -22.59 -17.68
N MET A 321 9.35 -21.72 -18.66
CA MET A 321 10.30 -20.72 -19.12
C MET A 321 10.66 -19.74 -17.99
N PHE A 322 9.69 -19.29 -17.19
CA PHE A 322 9.93 -18.51 -15.97
C PHE A 322 10.86 -19.24 -14.99
N HIS A 323 10.63 -20.53 -14.73
CA HIS A 323 11.48 -21.33 -13.84
C HIS A 323 12.90 -21.52 -14.36
N TYR A 324 13.08 -21.58 -15.67
CA TYR A 324 14.38 -21.58 -16.31
C TYR A 324 15.07 -20.22 -16.17
N ILE A 325 14.42 -19.13 -16.59
CA ILE A 325 15.00 -17.79 -16.62
C ILE A 325 15.35 -17.29 -15.23
N ARG A 326 14.51 -17.52 -14.20
CA ARG A 326 14.82 -17.09 -12.83
C ARG A 326 16.12 -17.68 -12.27
N ARG A 327 16.55 -18.86 -12.76
CA ARG A 327 17.82 -19.49 -12.36
C ARG A 327 19.01 -18.79 -13.03
N ARG A 328 18.91 -18.53 -14.34
CA ARG A 328 19.94 -17.81 -15.12
C ARG A 328 20.11 -16.37 -14.64
N LEU A 329 19.00 -15.73 -14.25
CA LEU A 329 18.98 -14.34 -13.81
C LEU A 329 19.87 -14.07 -12.58
N ILE A 330 20.16 -15.08 -11.74
CA ILE A 330 21.05 -14.93 -10.59
C ILE A 330 22.44 -14.48 -11.06
N ASP A 331 22.95 -15.10 -12.13
CA ASP A 331 24.30 -14.91 -12.66
C ASP A 331 24.39 -13.79 -13.70
N TRP A 332 23.26 -13.42 -14.32
CA TRP A 332 23.24 -12.33 -15.30
C TRP A 332 23.53 -10.97 -14.69
N ASP A 333 24.27 -10.14 -15.43
CA ASP A 333 24.32 -8.70 -15.18
C ASP A 333 23.08 -7.98 -15.75
N PHE A 334 22.98 -6.68 -15.49
CA PHE A 334 21.85 -5.89 -15.99
C PHE A 334 21.82 -5.78 -17.52
N ASP A 335 22.98 -5.71 -18.18
CA ASP A 335 23.02 -5.56 -19.64
C ASP A 335 22.57 -6.83 -20.35
N THR A 336 22.96 -8.01 -19.87
CA THR A 336 22.47 -9.30 -20.35
C THR A 336 20.96 -9.40 -20.18
N PHE A 337 20.42 -9.05 -19.02
CA PHE A 337 18.97 -9.10 -18.77
C PHE A 337 18.20 -8.09 -19.64
N ARG A 338 18.71 -6.86 -19.78
CA ARG A 338 18.12 -5.85 -20.67
C ARG A 338 18.09 -6.34 -22.10
N TRP A 339 19.23 -6.81 -22.59
CA TRP A 339 19.34 -7.36 -23.94
C TRP A 339 18.36 -8.50 -24.16
N TRP A 340 18.24 -9.42 -23.18
CA TRP A 340 17.29 -10.53 -23.23
C TRP A 340 15.84 -10.03 -23.32
N CYS A 341 15.46 -9.04 -22.51
CA CYS A 341 14.14 -8.42 -22.58
C CYS A 341 13.90 -7.71 -23.92
N GLU A 342 14.90 -7.03 -24.50
CA GLU A 342 14.76 -6.40 -25.81
C GLU A 342 14.59 -7.42 -26.93
N GLU A 343 15.35 -8.50 -26.86
CA GLU A 343 15.27 -9.60 -27.82
C GLU A 343 13.92 -10.32 -27.73
N LEU A 344 13.41 -10.56 -26.51
CA LEU A 344 12.06 -11.07 -26.27
C LEU A 344 11.00 -10.18 -26.93
N VAL A 345 11.07 -8.86 -26.70
CA VAL A 345 10.15 -7.89 -27.31
C VAL A 345 10.28 -7.88 -28.84
N ARG A 346 11.51 -8.00 -29.37
CA ARG A 346 11.78 -8.01 -30.81
C ARG A 346 11.21 -9.26 -31.50
N GLN A 347 11.23 -10.42 -30.83
CA GLN A 347 10.70 -11.67 -31.36
C GLN A 347 9.17 -11.78 -31.25
N ALA A 348 8.54 -11.01 -30.35
CA ALA A 348 7.09 -10.96 -30.11
C ALA A 348 6.29 -10.22 -31.21
N VAL A 349 6.51 -10.60 -32.47
CA VAL A 349 5.83 -10.05 -33.65
C VAL A 349 4.55 -10.83 -33.97
N ASP A 350 4.60 -12.15 -33.85
CA ASP A 350 3.46 -13.04 -33.99
C ASP A 350 2.57 -13.01 -32.74
N GLU A 351 1.26 -13.24 -32.90
CA GLU A 351 0.30 -13.08 -31.80
C GLU A 351 0.50 -14.11 -30.69
N ASP A 352 0.70 -15.38 -31.04
CA ASP A 352 0.89 -16.44 -30.06
C ASP A 352 2.20 -16.26 -29.29
N ILE A 353 3.23 -15.75 -29.99
CA ILE A 353 4.51 -15.39 -29.38
C ILE A 353 4.33 -14.18 -28.45
N LYS A 354 3.56 -13.18 -28.87
CA LYS A 354 3.27 -11.98 -28.07
C LYS A 354 2.55 -12.33 -26.78
N ASP A 355 1.59 -13.25 -26.81
CA ASP A 355 0.91 -13.75 -25.62
C ASP A 355 1.88 -14.28 -24.59
N LYS A 356 2.74 -15.22 -25.02
CA LYS A 356 3.70 -15.89 -24.16
C LYS A 356 4.74 -14.91 -23.63
N ALA A 357 5.16 -13.94 -24.46
CA ALA A 357 6.06 -12.88 -24.03
C ALA A 357 5.42 -11.99 -22.95
N ILE A 358 4.15 -11.59 -23.13
CA ILE A 358 3.39 -10.84 -22.11
C ILE A 358 3.29 -11.68 -20.83
N GLU A 359 2.85 -12.94 -20.92
CA GLU A 359 2.67 -13.82 -19.77
C GLU A 359 3.98 -14.06 -19.00
N LEU A 360 5.09 -14.31 -19.71
CA LEU A 360 6.40 -14.50 -19.10
C LEU A 360 6.88 -13.23 -18.38
N LEU A 361 6.76 -12.06 -19.00
CA LEU A 361 7.12 -10.80 -18.36
C LEU A 361 6.21 -10.49 -17.17
N THR A 362 4.92 -10.82 -17.26
CA THR A 362 3.98 -10.70 -16.15
C THR A 362 4.34 -11.63 -15.00
N LEU A 363 4.75 -12.89 -15.26
CA LEU A 363 5.27 -13.80 -14.23
C LEU A 363 6.53 -13.24 -13.57
N LEU A 364 7.46 -12.66 -14.35
CA LEU A 364 8.66 -12.00 -13.83
C LEU A 364 8.34 -10.72 -13.02
N ASN A 365 7.27 -10.01 -13.37
CA ASN A 365 6.76 -8.87 -12.62
C ASN A 365 6.16 -9.31 -11.27
N ASP A 366 5.31 -10.33 -11.30
CA ASP A 366 4.42 -10.70 -10.20
C ASP A 366 5.09 -11.60 -9.15
N ARG A 367 5.85 -12.62 -9.60
CA ARG A 367 6.47 -13.60 -8.70
C ARG A 367 7.64 -13.00 -7.92
N ARG A 368 7.99 -13.67 -6.82
CA ARG A 368 9.20 -13.38 -6.03
C ARG A 368 10.23 -14.48 -6.29
N TYR A 369 11.48 -14.08 -6.47
CA TYR A 369 12.59 -14.97 -6.82
C TYR A 369 13.93 -14.28 -6.53
N HIS A 370 14.99 -15.09 -6.46
CA HIS A 370 16.34 -14.63 -6.18
C HIS A 370 16.88 -13.77 -7.33
N THR A 371 17.31 -12.55 -7.03
CA THR A 371 17.77 -11.57 -8.03
C THR A 371 19.29 -11.49 -8.15
N GLY A 372 20.03 -12.25 -7.34
CA GLY A 372 21.49 -12.18 -7.31
C GLY A 372 21.96 -10.85 -6.74
N THR A 373 22.93 -10.23 -7.39
CA THR A 373 23.48 -8.91 -7.03
C THR A 373 22.60 -7.74 -7.50
N LYS A 374 21.42 -8.00 -8.06
CA LYS A 374 20.56 -6.96 -8.67
C LYS A 374 19.42 -6.60 -7.73
N LYS A 375 19.17 -5.31 -7.54
CA LYS A 375 17.97 -4.86 -6.82
C LYS A 375 16.70 -5.19 -7.61
N ARG A 376 15.71 -5.72 -6.92
CA ARG A 376 14.42 -6.10 -7.51
C ARG A 376 13.71 -4.91 -8.17
N SER A 377 13.78 -3.73 -7.57
CA SER A 377 13.20 -2.49 -8.11
C SER A 377 13.73 -2.15 -9.50
N SER A 378 15.03 -2.34 -9.74
CA SER A 378 15.67 -2.15 -11.06
C SER A 378 15.24 -3.20 -12.08
N LEU A 379 15.07 -4.47 -11.67
CA LEU A 379 14.52 -5.50 -12.55
C LEU A 379 13.06 -5.19 -12.92
N LEU A 380 12.24 -4.77 -11.95
CA LEU A 380 10.86 -4.34 -12.19
C LEU A 380 10.78 -3.17 -13.15
N ARG A 381 11.70 -2.20 -13.06
CA ARG A 381 11.78 -1.12 -14.03
C ARG A 381 11.95 -1.68 -15.45
N ILE A 382 12.94 -2.54 -15.66
CA ILE A 382 13.24 -3.13 -16.98
C ILE A 382 12.04 -3.92 -17.50
N ILE A 383 11.47 -4.80 -16.67
CA ILE A 383 10.31 -5.63 -17.03
C ILE A 383 9.10 -4.77 -17.41
N ASN A 384 8.78 -3.74 -16.61
CA ASN A 384 7.64 -2.85 -16.88
C ASN A 384 7.86 -2.00 -18.14
N GLU A 385 9.08 -1.56 -18.41
CA GLU A 385 9.43 -0.88 -19.67
C GLU A 385 9.26 -1.83 -20.87
N SER A 386 9.62 -3.12 -20.74
CA SER A 386 9.41 -4.14 -21.78
C SER A 386 7.94 -4.48 -22.02
N LEU A 387 7.15 -4.66 -20.95
CA LEU A 387 5.69 -4.84 -21.05
C LEU A 387 5.04 -3.64 -21.76
N LYS A 388 5.40 -2.41 -21.36
CA LYS A 388 4.90 -1.21 -22.02
C LYS A 388 5.22 -1.20 -23.51
N ARG A 389 6.45 -1.57 -23.92
CA ARG A 389 6.80 -1.66 -25.35
C ARG A 389 5.95 -2.66 -26.12
N LEU A 390 5.60 -3.81 -25.52
CA LEU A 390 4.69 -4.79 -26.15
C LEU A 390 3.26 -4.26 -26.30
N PHE A 391 2.78 -3.56 -25.27
CA PHE A 391 1.45 -2.94 -25.31
C PHE A 391 1.39 -1.79 -26.33
N ASP A 392 2.37 -0.89 -26.32
CA ASP A 392 2.48 0.25 -27.25
C ASP A 392 2.65 -0.21 -28.72
N ALA A 393 3.25 -1.37 -28.96
CA ALA A 393 3.38 -1.95 -30.31
C ALA A 393 2.06 -2.53 -30.86
N THR A 394 0.98 -2.51 -30.08
CA THR A 394 -0.34 -3.00 -30.51
C THR A 394 -0.98 -2.05 -31.52
N PRO A 395 -1.56 -2.56 -32.63
CA PRO A 395 -2.29 -1.73 -33.57
C PRO A 395 -3.48 -1.00 -32.91
N TYR A 396 -3.63 0.28 -33.21
CA TYR A 396 -4.76 1.10 -32.72
C TYR A 396 -6.11 0.58 -33.20
N ILE A 397 -7.17 0.86 -32.44
CA ILE A 397 -8.54 0.38 -32.70
C ILE A 397 -9.11 0.81 -34.07
N ASP A 398 -8.64 1.92 -34.62
CA ASP A 398 -9.02 2.47 -35.92
C ASP A 398 -8.09 2.05 -37.07
N SER A 399 -7.02 1.33 -36.76
CA SER A 399 -6.08 0.83 -37.77
C SER A 399 -6.57 -0.46 -38.43
N LYS A 400 -6.18 -0.68 -39.69
CA LYS A 400 -6.42 -1.96 -40.38
C LYS A 400 -5.39 -2.98 -39.93
N SER A 401 -5.82 -4.00 -39.20
CA SER A 401 -4.96 -5.10 -38.76
C SER A 401 -5.76 -6.41 -38.68
N THR A 402 -5.08 -7.54 -38.84
CA THR A 402 -5.66 -8.87 -38.62
C THR A 402 -5.40 -9.40 -37.22
N THR A 403 -4.72 -8.61 -36.38
CA THR A 403 -4.38 -9.01 -35.01
C THR A 403 -5.62 -9.06 -34.12
N ARG A 404 -5.64 -9.94 -33.13
CA ARG A 404 -6.70 -10.05 -32.11
C ARG A 404 -6.65 -8.95 -31.05
N TYR A 405 -5.56 -8.19 -31.00
CA TYR A 405 -5.33 -7.09 -30.08
C TYR A 405 -5.70 -5.74 -30.70
N ARG A 406 -6.33 -4.86 -29.92
CA ARG A 406 -6.51 -3.44 -30.29
C ARG A 406 -6.12 -2.51 -29.17
N LEU A 407 -5.36 -1.47 -29.49
CA LEU A 407 -4.99 -0.41 -28.57
C LEU A 407 -5.97 0.75 -28.65
N ILE A 408 -6.33 1.29 -27.48
CA ILE A 408 -7.01 2.57 -27.35
C ILE A 408 -6.34 3.41 -26.27
N ASP A 409 -6.18 4.70 -26.52
CA ASP A 409 -5.65 5.66 -25.56
C ASP A 409 -6.58 6.88 -25.42
N TRP A 410 -6.12 7.91 -24.70
CA TRP A 410 -6.90 9.12 -24.50
C TRP A 410 -7.21 9.86 -25.81
N GLN A 411 -6.26 9.86 -26.74
CA GLN A 411 -6.33 10.57 -28.01
C GLN A 411 -7.27 9.85 -28.98
N THR A 412 -7.31 8.51 -28.95
CA THR A 412 -8.15 7.69 -29.83
C THR A 412 -9.46 7.23 -29.18
N LYS A 413 -9.81 7.72 -27.98
CA LYS A 413 -10.99 7.25 -27.22
C LYS A 413 -12.32 7.35 -27.98
N GLU A 414 -12.45 8.33 -28.86
CA GLU A 414 -13.66 8.56 -29.68
C GLU A 414 -13.83 7.50 -30.78
N ALA A 415 -12.77 6.78 -31.14
CA ALA A 415 -12.82 5.68 -32.10
C ALA A 415 -13.36 4.37 -31.51
N LEU A 416 -13.81 4.37 -30.24
CA LEU A 416 -14.28 3.17 -29.56
C LEU A 416 -15.48 2.52 -30.28
N ARG A 417 -15.23 1.31 -30.80
CA ARG A 417 -16.20 0.42 -31.43
C ARG A 417 -16.25 -0.95 -30.75
N GLY A 418 -17.21 -1.78 -31.14
CA GLY A 418 -17.21 -3.20 -30.77
C GLY A 418 -16.08 -3.96 -31.48
N PRO A 419 -15.72 -5.16 -30.98
CA PRO A 419 -14.71 -5.99 -31.61
C PRO A 419 -15.16 -6.46 -33.00
N ASP A 420 -14.27 -6.37 -33.99
CA ASP A 420 -14.46 -6.98 -35.30
C ASP A 420 -14.15 -8.48 -35.25
N ARG A 421 -14.45 -9.22 -36.33
CA ARG A 421 -14.17 -10.67 -36.39
C ARG A 421 -12.68 -10.95 -36.20
N GLY A 422 -12.35 -11.71 -35.16
CA GLY A 422 -10.97 -12.07 -34.79
C GLY A 422 -10.36 -11.16 -33.73
N GLU A 423 -11.01 -10.04 -33.38
CA GLU A 423 -10.57 -9.18 -32.28
C GLU A 423 -11.14 -9.67 -30.94
N GLU A 424 -10.27 -9.75 -29.94
CA GLU A 424 -10.61 -10.37 -28.66
C GLU A 424 -10.19 -9.51 -27.46
N ILE A 425 -9.03 -8.85 -27.55
CA ILE A 425 -8.40 -8.14 -26.41
C ILE A 425 -8.30 -6.64 -26.71
N LEU A 426 -8.92 -5.84 -25.84
CA LEU A 426 -8.75 -4.39 -25.83
C LEU A 426 -7.64 -4.00 -24.86
N VAL A 427 -6.54 -3.51 -25.41
CA VAL A 427 -5.42 -2.92 -24.67
C VAL A 427 -5.72 -1.43 -24.47
N ILE A 428 -5.57 -0.93 -23.24
CA ILE A 428 -5.92 0.44 -22.87
C ILE A 428 -4.70 1.11 -22.23
N ASP A 429 -4.13 2.12 -22.88
CA ASP A 429 -3.17 3.02 -22.22
C ASP A 429 -3.95 4.05 -21.40
N VAL A 430 -3.92 3.91 -20.07
CA VAL A 430 -4.70 4.78 -19.19
C VAL A 430 -4.01 6.09 -18.85
N GLN A 431 -2.74 6.29 -19.24
CA GLN A 431 -1.91 7.40 -18.76
C GLN A 431 -2.52 8.79 -19.03
N GLY A 432 -3.22 8.95 -20.17
CA GLY A 432 -3.86 10.21 -20.54
C GLY A 432 -5.26 10.42 -19.94
N PHE A 433 -5.86 9.41 -19.32
CA PHE A 433 -7.20 9.49 -18.76
C PHE A 433 -7.20 10.20 -17.40
N PRO A 434 -8.23 11.03 -17.11
CA PRO A 434 -8.39 11.63 -15.79
C PRO A 434 -8.63 10.55 -14.73
N PRO A 435 -8.24 10.79 -13.46
CA PRO A 435 -8.34 9.78 -12.42
C PRO A 435 -9.78 9.40 -12.03
N GLU A 436 -10.74 10.28 -12.28
CA GLU A 436 -12.17 10.09 -12.03
C GLU A 436 -13.01 10.99 -12.97
N GLY A 437 -14.34 10.81 -12.95
CA GLY A 437 -15.28 11.56 -13.78
C GLY A 437 -15.77 10.81 -15.02
N GLU A 438 -16.60 11.46 -15.84
CA GLU A 438 -17.28 10.83 -17.00
C GLU A 438 -16.32 10.38 -18.11
N ASP A 439 -15.14 11.01 -18.15
CA ASP A 439 -14.10 10.78 -19.15
C ASP A 439 -13.00 9.82 -18.67
N CYS A 440 -13.10 9.21 -17.48
CA CYS A 440 -12.06 8.31 -16.99
C CYS A 440 -12.02 6.95 -17.73
N ASP A 441 -10.94 6.21 -17.52
CA ASP A 441 -10.71 4.87 -18.10
C ASP A 441 -11.78 3.87 -17.66
N ALA A 442 -12.25 3.92 -16.40
CA ALA A 442 -13.31 3.04 -15.92
C ALA A 442 -14.60 3.21 -16.72
N ARG A 443 -14.95 4.44 -17.11
CA ARG A 443 -16.10 4.71 -17.99
C ARG A 443 -15.86 4.25 -19.42
N LEU A 444 -14.63 4.32 -19.92
CA LEU A 444 -14.25 3.74 -21.21
C LEU A 444 -14.43 2.22 -21.21
N ILE A 445 -13.94 1.53 -20.18
CA ILE A 445 -14.09 0.07 -20.01
C ILE A 445 -15.57 -0.31 -19.99
N CYS A 446 -16.42 0.43 -19.27
CA CYS A 446 -17.87 0.24 -19.32
C CYS A 446 -18.42 0.34 -20.74
N LYS A 447 -18.09 1.43 -21.46
CA LYS A 447 -18.54 1.64 -22.84
C LYS A 447 -18.08 0.51 -23.77
N ALA A 448 -16.83 0.04 -23.60
CA ALA A 448 -16.27 -1.03 -24.39
C ALA A 448 -16.94 -2.37 -24.10
N TYR A 449 -17.23 -2.67 -22.84
CA TYR A 449 -17.99 -3.84 -22.42
C TYR A 449 -19.37 -3.89 -23.07
N PHE A 450 -20.14 -2.79 -23.03
CA PHE A 450 -21.44 -2.71 -23.68
C PHE A 450 -21.39 -2.81 -25.21
N LYS A 451 -20.23 -2.54 -25.82
CA LYS A 451 -19.97 -2.73 -27.25
C LYS A 451 -19.51 -4.15 -27.61
N GLY A 452 -19.31 -5.03 -26.63
CA GLY A 452 -19.02 -6.46 -26.85
C GLY A 452 -17.63 -6.92 -26.40
N TRP A 453 -16.73 -6.02 -26.00
CA TRP A 453 -15.42 -6.42 -25.48
C TRP A 453 -15.55 -7.16 -24.14
N ARG A 454 -14.71 -8.18 -23.94
CA ARG A 454 -14.72 -9.02 -22.72
C ARG A 454 -13.34 -9.19 -22.07
N ARG A 455 -12.25 -8.97 -22.80
CA ARG A 455 -10.87 -9.09 -22.30
C ARG A 455 -10.20 -7.73 -22.40
N PHE A 456 -9.70 -7.25 -21.26
CA PHE A 456 -9.08 -5.93 -21.15
C PHE A 456 -7.68 -6.05 -20.56
N MET A 457 -6.71 -5.38 -21.17
CA MET A 457 -5.36 -5.19 -20.61
C MET A 457 -5.15 -3.68 -20.45
N ALA A 458 -5.34 -3.17 -19.23
CA ALA A 458 -5.21 -1.76 -18.94
C ALA A 458 -3.87 -1.49 -18.25
N TYR A 459 -3.04 -0.65 -18.86
CA TYR A 459 -1.67 -0.38 -18.42
C TYR A 459 -1.38 1.12 -18.35
N GLY A 460 -0.34 1.48 -17.60
CA GLY A 460 0.03 2.88 -17.41
C GLY A 460 -0.71 3.55 -16.26
N TYR A 461 -1.30 2.78 -15.34
CA TYR A 461 -1.98 3.31 -14.16
C TYR A 461 -1.05 4.14 -13.26
N ARG A 462 -1.58 5.30 -12.82
CA ARG A 462 -0.92 6.29 -11.96
C ARG A 462 -1.86 6.85 -10.88
N GLY A 463 -2.86 6.09 -10.48
CA GLY A 463 -3.88 6.48 -9.50
C GLY A 463 -5.29 6.65 -10.06
N GLN A 464 -5.55 6.26 -11.32
CA GLN A 464 -6.92 6.24 -11.85
C GLN A 464 -7.79 5.29 -11.02
N ARG A 465 -8.96 5.77 -10.62
CA ARG A 465 -9.85 5.13 -9.64
C ARG A 465 -10.95 4.35 -10.34
N PHE A 466 -11.64 3.49 -9.58
CA PHE A 466 -12.87 2.82 -10.02
C PHE A 466 -12.72 1.84 -11.21
N CYS A 467 -11.50 1.36 -11.53
CA CYS A 467 -11.33 0.37 -12.58
C CYS A 467 -12.21 -0.86 -12.32
N GLY A 468 -12.98 -1.31 -13.32
CA GLY A 468 -13.92 -2.41 -13.19
C GLY A 468 -15.28 -2.06 -12.56
N CYS A 469 -15.51 -0.81 -12.13
CA CYS A 469 -16.80 -0.39 -11.57
C CYS A 469 -17.81 -0.05 -12.67
N GLY A 470 -19.09 -0.37 -12.44
CA GLY A 470 -20.20 0.10 -13.27
C GLY A 470 -20.51 -0.73 -14.52
N LEU A 471 -19.94 -1.93 -14.67
CA LEU A 471 -20.28 -2.87 -15.77
C LEU A 471 -21.67 -3.51 -15.61
N GLY A 472 -22.29 -3.38 -14.43
CA GLY A 472 -23.59 -3.97 -14.13
C GLY A 472 -23.50 -5.42 -13.61
N PRO A 473 -24.65 -6.10 -13.46
CA PRO A 473 -24.70 -7.46 -12.93
C PRO A 473 -24.26 -8.51 -13.95
N ALA A 474 -23.95 -9.72 -13.46
CA ALA A 474 -23.73 -10.93 -14.26
C ALA A 474 -22.66 -10.79 -15.37
N THR A 475 -21.49 -10.28 -15.01
CA THR A 475 -20.34 -10.03 -15.89
C THR A 475 -19.39 -11.24 -16.05
N LYS A 476 -19.89 -12.46 -15.84
CA LYS A 476 -19.09 -13.69 -15.95
C LYS A 476 -18.49 -13.81 -17.36
N GLY A 477 -17.20 -14.17 -17.43
CA GLY A 477 -16.43 -14.26 -18.67
C GLY A 477 -15.74 -12.96 -19.09
N VAL A 478 -15.93 -11.86 -18.33
CA VAL A 478 -15.12 -10.64 -18.47
C VAL A 478 -13.86 -10.77 -17.63
N ARG A 479 -12.71 -10.34 -18.17
CA ARG A 479 -11.44 -10.24 -17.43
C ARG A 479 -10.77 -8.90 -17.69
N ILE A 480 -10.22 -8.30 -16.62
CA ILE A 480 -9.40 -7.09 -16.67
C ILE A 480 -8.04 -7.39 -16.02
N ASP A 481 -6.97 -7.22 -16.77
CA ASP A 481 -5.59 -7.23 -16.28
C ASP A 481 -5.11 -5.79 -16.11
N VAL A 482 -4.62 -5.47 -14.91
CA VAL A 482 -4.31 -4.10 -14.47
C VAL A 482 -2.82 -3.98 -14.18
N TYR A 483 -2.13 -3.18 -15.00
CA TYR A 483 -0.68 -2.94 -14.92
C TYR A 483 -0.36 -1.50 -14.50
N GLY A 484 0.46 -1.37 -13.45
CA GLY A 484 0.82 -0.09 -12.85
C GLY A 484 0.11 0.14 -11.52
N SER A 485 0.01 1.41 -11.11
CA SER A 485 -0.48 1.79 -9.78
C SER A 485 -1.93 2.26 -9.88
N SER A 486 -2.91 1.35 -9.82
CA SER A 486 -4.33 1.72 -9.82
C SER A 486 -4.69 2.52 -8.57
N GLY A 487 -5.72 3.37 -8.64
CA GLY A 487 -6.25 4.11 -7.49
C GLY A 487 -7.30 3.35 -6.70
N ASP A 488 -7.96 4.05 -5.77
CA ASP A 488 -9.00 3.50 -4.90
C ASP A 488 -10.21 2.91 -5.65
N TYR A 489 -10.99 2.13 -4.92
CA TYR A 489 -12.30 1.59 -5.34
C TYR A 489 -12.25 0.67 -6.55
N LEU A 490 -11.07 0.20 -6.96
CA LEU A 490 -10.97 -0.81 -8.01
C LEU A 490 -11.88 -2.01 -7.67
N GLY A 491 -12.65 -2.47 -8.66
CA GLY A 491 -13.56 -3.61 -8.51
C GLY A 491 -14.70 -3.40 -7.51
N SER A 492 -15.04 -2.16 -7.15
CA SER A 492 -16.20 -1.90 -6.29
C SER A 492 -17.51 -2.25 -7.01
N GLY A 493 -18.37 -3.01 -6.32
CA GLY A 493 -19.69 -3.42 -6.82
C GLY A 493 -19.68 -4.42 -7.96
N ILE A 494 -18.57 -5.12 -8.20
CA ILE A 494 -18.48 -6.11 -9.29
C ILE A 494 -19.35 -7.35 -9.01
N ASP A 495 -19.88 -7.92 -10.09
CA ASP A 495 -20.71 -9.12 -10.06
C ASP A 495 -20.36 -10.03 -11.24
N GLY A 496 -19.30 -10.84 -11.08
CA GLY A 496 -18.99 -11.98 -11.95
C GLY A 496 -17.67 -11.91 -12.72
N LEU A 497 -17.12 -10.72 -12.98
CA LEU A 497 -15.87 -10.57 -13.71
C LEU A 497 -14.64 -10.98 -12.91
N GLU A 498 -13.54 -11.16 -13.62
CA GLU A 498 -12.22 -11.39 -13.04
C GLU A 498 -11.35 -10.13 -13.15
N ILE A 499 -10.64 -9.77 -12.08
CA ILE A 499 -9.63 -8.71 -12.10
C ILE A 499 -8.30 -9.22 -11.57
N TYR A 500 -7.23 -9.01 -12.33
CA TYR A 500 -5.85 -9.34 -11.94
C TYR A 500 -5.06 -8.04 -11.83
N VAL A 501 -4.58 -7.74 -10.62
CA VAL A 501 -3.76 -6.55 -10.32
C VAL A 501 -2.30 -6.98 -10.22
N HIS A 502 -1.51 -6.61 -11.22
CA HIS A 502 -0.09 -6.97 -11.36
C HIS A 502 0.81 -6.05 -10.52
N GLY A 503 0.54 -6.02 -9.21
CA GLY A 503 1.21 -5.15 -8.23
C GLY A 503 0.36 -4.96 -6.97
N ASN A 504 0.60 -3.86 -6.28
CA ASN A 504 -0.19 -3.47 -5.09
C ASN A 504 -1.50 -2.79 -5.52
N ALA A 505 -2.55 -2.99 -4.73
CA ALA A 505 -3.83 -2.31 -4.87
C ALA A 505 -4.07 -1.34 -3.71
N GLN A 506 -4.78 -0.23 -3.97
CA GLN A 506 -5.03 0.82 -2.97
C GLN A 506 -6.27 0.52 -2.12
N ASP A 507 -6.81 1.57 -1.49
CA ASP A 507 -7.89 1.46 -0.52
C ASP A 507 -9.23 1.14 -1.17
N GLN A 508 -10.15 0.59 -0.37
CA GLN A 508 -11.54 0.29 -0.75
C GLN A 508 -11.69 -0.64 -1.95
N LEU A 509 -10.63 -1.40 -2.25
CA LEU A 509 -10.60 -2.44 -3.26
C LEU A 509 -11.73 -3.46 -3.04
N GLY A 510 -12.53 -3.73 -4.06
CA GLY A 510 -13.59 -4.75 -4.02
C GLY A 510 -14.74 -4.44 -3.06
N GLN A 511 -14.93 -3.18 -2.67
CA GLN A 511 -16.06 -2.78 -1.83
C GLN A 511 -17.38 -3.29 -2.42
N ILE A 512 -18.26 -3.84 -1.58
CA ILE A 512 -19.57 -4.41 -1.94
C ILE A 512 -19.54 -5.41 -3.12
N MET A 513 -18.38 -6.05 -3.39
CA MET A 513 -18.23 -7.09 -4.40
C MET A 513 -19.23 -8.22 -4.15
N LYS A 514 -19.98 -8.62 -5.18
CA LYS A 514 -21.01 -9.66 -5.08
C LYS A 514 -20.51 -11.05 -5.49
N SER A 515 -19.83 -11.14 -6.62
CA SER A 515 -19.30 -12.39 -7.17
C SER A 515 -18.17 -12.09 -8.17
N GLY A 516 -17.46 -13.12 -8.63
CA GLY A 516 -16.31 -13.00 -9.52
C GLY A 516 -15.01 -13.35 -8.82
N LYS A 517 -13.88 -13.01 -9.46
CA LYS A 517 -12.54 -13.33 -8.96
C LYS A 517 -11.64 -12.10 -8.92
N MET A 518 -10.85 -11.96 -7.87
CA MET A 518 -9.86 -10.88 -7.77
C MET A 518 -8.52 -11.44 -7.31
N VAL A 519 -7.45 -11.13 -8.05
CA VAL A 519 -6.08 -11.58 -7.74
C VAL A 519 -5.17 -10.39 -7.64
N ILE A 520 -4.44 -10.27 -6.53
CA ILE A 520 -3.53 -9.15 -6.26
C ILE A 520 -2.13 -9.71 -6.03
N PHE A 521 -1.18 -9.38 -6.91
CA PHE A 521 0.22 -9.81 -6.86
C PHE A 521 1.11 -8.92 -5.95
N GLY A 522 0.48 -8.29 -4.96
CA GLY A 522 1.10 -7.35 -4.02
C GLY A 522 0.27 -7.17 -2.76
N ASP A 523 0.44 -6.03 -2.10
CA ASP A 523 -0.30 -5.64 -0.90
C ASP A 523 -1.64 -4.95 -1.26
N VAL A 524 -2.60 -4.96 -0.32
CA VAL A 524 -3.89 -4.25 -0.42
C VAL A 524 -4.05 -3.18 0.67
N GLY A 525 -4.68 -2.07 0.29
CA GLY A 525 -4.91 -0.92 1.18
C GLY A 525 -6.02 -1.11 2.22
N GLN A 526 -6.38 0.01 2.86
CA GLN A 526 -7.39 0.11 3.91
C GLN A 526 -8.78 -0.31 3.40
N THR A 527 -9.59 -0.92 4.27
CA THR A 527 -11.01 -1.26 4.00
C THR A 527 -11.23 -2.11 2.75
N PHE A 528 -10.24 -2.93 2.40
CA PHE A 528 -10.34 -3.98 1.38
C PHE A 528 -11.59 -4.86 1.61
N LEU A 529 -12.41 -5.07 0.59
CA LEU A 529 -13.67 -5.82 0.63
C LEU A 529 -14.70 -5.31 1.66
N TYR A 530 -14.71 -4.01 1.95
CA TYR A 530 -15.76 -3.39 2.77
C TYR A 530 -17.15 -3.81 2.28
N GLY A 531 -17.95 -4.44 3.14
CA GLY A 531 -19.33 -4.81 2.84
C GLY A 531 -19.50 -5.84 1.71
N ALA A 532 -18.43 -6.54 1.31
CA ALA A 532 -18.49 -7.57 0.27
C ALA A 532 -19.54 -8.65 0.58
N LYS A 533 -20.16 -9.20 -0.47
CA LYS A 533 -21.22 -10.22 -0.41
C LYS A 533 -20.72 -11.60 -0.84
N GLY A 534 -19.64 -11.66 -1.62
CA GLY A 534 -19.15 -12.90 -2.22
C GLY A 534 -17.94 -12.69 -3.14
N GLY A 535 -17.50 -13.78 -3.78
CA GLY A 535 -16.36 -13.79 -4.69
C GLY A 535 -15.19 -14.63 -4.17
N GLU A 536 -14.25 -14.90 -5.07
CA GLU A 536 -12.98 -15.57 -4.76
C GLU A 536 -11.83 -14.58 -4.87
N ILE A 537 -11.09 -14.38 -3.78
CA ILE A 537 -10.08 -13.32 -3.72
C ILE A 537 -8.75 -13.87 -3.19
N TYR A 538 -7.67 -13.52 -3.86
CA TYR A 538 -6.31 -14.00 -3.58
C TYR A 538 -5.34 -12.83 -3.48
N VAL A 539 -4.65 -12.70 -2.35
CA VAL A 539 -3.67 -11.62 -2.08
C VAL A 539 -2.30 -12.24 -1.79
N LEU A 540 -1.29 -11.86 -2.58
CA LEU A 540 0.09 -12.30 -2.38
C LEU A 540 0.70 -11.71 -1.12
N GLY A 541 0.46 -10.42 -0.87
CA GLY A 541 1.08 -9.65 0.21
C GLY A 541 0.18 -9.51 1.44
N ASN A 542 0.36 -8.38 2.11
CA ASN A 542 -0.38 -7.99 3.31
C ASN A 542 -1.64 -7.21 2.98
N ALA A 543 -2.59 -7.18 3.92
CA ALA A 543 -3.68 -6.23 3.98
C ALA A 543 -3.40 -5.18 5.07
N ALA A 544 -3.78 -3.92 4.81
CA ALA A 544 -3.69 -2.85 5.80
C ALA A 544 -4.75 -2.99 6.92
N GLY A 545 -5.46 -1.92 7.26
CA GLY A 545 -6.51 -1.95 8.29
C GLY A 545 -7.90 -2.32 7.74
N ARG A 546 -8.69 -2.98 8.59
CA ARG A 546 -10.13 -3.27 8.39
C ARG A 546 -10.51 -4.06 7.11
N PRO A 547 -9.72 -5.05 6.66
CA PRO A 547 -10.15 -5.89 5.55
C PRO A 547 -11.39 -6.72 5.93
N LEU A 548 -12.33 -6.85 4.98
CA LEU A 548 -13.62 -7.53 5.12
C LEU A 548 -14.56 -6.95 6.18
N ILE A 549 -14.37 -5.70 6.60
CA ILE A 549 -15.30 -5.07 7.54
C ILE A 549 -16.72 -5.09 6.96
N ASN A 550 -17.70 -5.51 7.78
CA ASN A 550 -19.11 -5.65 7.39
C ASN A 550 -19.40 -6.59 6.22
N ALA A 551 -18.44 -7.45 5.82
CA ALA A 551 -18.70 -8.42 4.76
C ALA A 551 -19.68 -9.51 5.22
N VAL A 552 -20.53 -9.96 4.30
CA VAL A 552 -21.63 -10.89 4.52
C VAL A 552 -21.67 -11.93 3.40
N GLY A 553 -22.55 -12.92 3.48
CA GLY A 553 -22.76 -13.87 2.39
C GLY A 553 -21.63 -14.89 2.27
N HIS A 554 -21.01 -15.00 1.10
CA HIS A 554 -20.08 -16.08 0.78
C HIS A 554 -18.71 -15.64 0.20
N PRO A 555 -18.03 -14.60 0.75
CA PRO A 555 -16.67 -14.26 0.31
C PRO A 555 -15.69 -15.38 0.68
N ARG A 556 -14.79 -15.72 -0.24
CA ARG A 556 -13.75 -16.76 -0.08
C ARG A 556 -12.40 -16.10 -0.32
N VAL A 557 -11.68 -15.78 0.75
CA VAL A 557 -10.49 -14.93 0.67
C VAL A 557 -9.25 -15.64 1.18
N VAL A 558 -8.15 -15.58 0.42
CA VAL A 558 -6.82 -16.04 0.84
C VAL A 558 -5.87 -14.86 0.90
N ILE A 559 -5.31 -14.59 2.08
CA ILE A 559 -4.29 -13.57 2.31
C ILE A 559 -3.01 -14.30 2.73
N ASN A 560 -1.98 -14.25 1.87
CA ASN A 560 -0.73 -14.95 2.16
C ASN A 560 0.13 -14.24 3.20
N GLY A 561 0.11 -12.90 3.20
CA GLY A 561 0.73 -12.09 4.23
C GLY A 561 -0.06 -12.08 5.53
N THR A 562 -0.07 -10.92 6.17
CA THR A 562 -0.88 -10.63 7.36
C THR A 562 -1.92 -9.54 7.07
N CYS A 563 -2.85 -9.34 8.00
CA CYS A 563 -3.59 -8.10 8.15
C CYS A 563 -2.97 -7.28 9.29
N LEU A 564 -2.86 -5.95 9.15
CA LEU A 564 -2.29 -5.13 10.22
C LEU A 564 -3.21 -5.06 11.45
N ASP A 565 -4.50 -4.78 11.26
CA ASP A 565 -5.49 -4.83 12.35
C ASP A 565 -6.94 -4.90 11.81
N TYR A 566 -7.90 -5.26 12.67
CA TYR A 566 -9.35 -5.32 12.36
C TYR A 566 -9.72 -6.29 11.22
N LEU A 567 -9.08 -7.46 11.14
CA LEU A 567 -9.42 -8.44 10.11
C LEU A 567 -10.83 -9.00 10.37
N ALA A 568 -11.71 -8.85 9.39
CA ALA A 568 -13.08 -9.35 9.43
C ALA A 568 -13.88 -8.81 10.64
N GLU A 569 -13.73 -7.52 10.91
CA GLU A 569 -14.57 -6.78 11.86
C GLU A 569 -16.04 -6.77 11.39
N SER A 570 -16.97 -7.08 12.29
CA SER A 570 -18.41 -7.17 11.99
C SER A 570 -18.70 -8.11 10.81
N PHE A 571 -17.98 -9.23 10.71
CA PHE A 571 -18.18 -10.23 9.66
C PHE A 571 -19.46 -11.04 9.92
N MET A 572 -20.34 -11.09 8.93
CA MET A 572 -21.69 -11.65 9.05
C MET A 572 -21.94 -12.65 7.93
N ALA A 573 -20.97 -13.53 7.70
CA ALA A 573 -20.93 -14.39 6.51
C ALA A 573 -21.51 -15.81 6.71
N GLY A 574 -22.33 -16.06 7.75
CA GLY A 574 -22.95 -17.38 7.98
C GLY A 574 -21.94 -18.52 8.21
N ASP A 575 -22.38 -19.78 8.24
CA ASP A 575 -21.47 -20.92 8.49
C ASP A 575 -20.69 -21.31 7.21
N PRO A 576 -19.34 -21.27 7.20
CA PRO A 576 -18.53 -21.66 6.05
C PRO A 576 -18.82 -23.05 5.47
N LEU A 577 -19.16 -24.02 6.33
CA LEU A 577 -19.47 -25.40 5.93
C LEU A 577 -20.86 -25.53 5.31
N ASN A 578 -21.71 -24.52 5.49
CA ASN A 578 -23.06 -24.42 4.91
C ASN A 578 -23.15 -23.26 3.90
N GLY A 579 -22.06 -23.00 3.17
CA GLY A 579 -22.02 -22.02 2.08
C GLY A 579 -21.67 -20.60 2.49
N GLY A 580 -21.45 -20.33 3.78
CA GLY A 580 -21.00 -19.05 4.30
C GLY A 580 -19.56 -18.67 3.91
N GLY A 581 -19.17 -17.43 4.17
CA GLY A 581 -17.86 -16.87 3.83
C GLY A 581 -16.76 -17.17 4.84
N PHE A 582 -15.51 -17.15 4.37
CA PHE A 582 -14.34 -17.31 5.21
C PHE A 582 -13.13 -16.51 4.71
N VAL A 583 -12.13 -16.39 5.59
CA VAL A 583 -10.80 -15.90 5.25
C VAL A 583 -9.75 -16.95 5.63
N VAL A 584 -8.78 -17.20 4.76
CA VAL A 584 -7.54 -17.91 5.07
C VAL A 584 -6.43 -16.88 5.25
N LEU A 585 -5.75 -16.89 6.40
CA LEU A 585 -4.62 -16.00 6.69
C LEU A 585 -3.36 -16.83 6.93
N ASN A 586 -2.36 -16.70 6.07
CA ASN A 586 -1.16 -17.55 6.14
C ASN A 586 -0.01 -16.95 6.96
N GLY A 587 0.09 -15.63 7.12
CA GLY A 587 1.14 -15.01 7.93
C GLY A 587 2.55 -15.29 7.40
N LEU A 588 2.72 -15.29 6.08
CA LEU A 588 3.99 -15.53 5.38
C LEU A 588 4.57 -14.22 4.84
N GLU A 589 5.86 -14.19 4.59
CA GLU A 589 6.53 -13.11 3.88
C GLU A 589 7.63 -13.65 2.98
N PHE A 590 8.08 -12.82 2.03
CA PHE A 590 9.25 -13.11 1.23
C PHE A 590 10.45 -12.36 1.81
N ASP A 591 11.58 -13.05 1.93
CA ASP A 591 12.85 -12.38 2.21
C ASP A 591 13.37 -11.63 0.97
N ASP A 592 14.49 -10.93 1.13
CA ASP A 592 15.11 -10.13 0.07
C ASP A 592 15.63 -10.97 -1.13
N GLN A 593 15.71 -12.29 -0.96
CA GLN A 593 16.07 -13.27 -2.00
C GLN A 593 14.84 -13.96 -2.60
N GLY A 594 13.63 -13.59 -2.19
CA GLY A 594 12.39 -14.18 -2.66
C GLY A 594 12.09 -15.56 -2.11
N ASN A 595 12.73 -15.98 -1.02
CA ASN A 595 12.35 -17.20 -0.29
C ASN A 595 11.19 -16.91 0.65
N ILE A 596 10.29 -17.87 0.82
CA ILE A 596 9.16 -17.76 1.74
C ILE A 596 9.63 -18.06 3.17
N ARG A 597 9.18 -17.24 4.12
CA ARG A 597 9.37 -17.47 5.56
C ARG A 597 8.13 -17.06 6.35
N GLU A 598 8.04 -17.56 7.58
CA GLU A 598 6.98 -17.17 8.52
C GLU A 598 7.22 -15.76 9.04
N GLN A 599 6.15 -14.96 9.13
CA GLN A 599 6.21 -13.70 9.86
C GLN A 599 6.40 -13.95 11.38
N PRO A 600 6.94 -12.97 12.13
CA PRO A 600 7.09 -13.09 13.57
C PRO A 600 5.80 -13.43 14.31
N THR A 601 4.66 -12.96 13.83
CA THR A 601 3.32 -13.35 14.26
C THR A 601 2.43 -13.46 13.01
N PRO A 602 1.50 -14.42 12.94
CA PRO A 602 0.58 -14.52 11.80
C PRO A 602 -0.42 -13.37 11.72
N TYR A 603 -0.65 -12.68 12.84
CA TYR A 603 -1.49 -11.48 12.94
C TYR A 603 -0.97 -10.58 14.07
N PRO A 604 -0.50 -9.35 13.76
CA PRO A 604 0.07 -8.42 14.74
C PRO A 604 -0.96 -7.51 15.43
N GLY A 605 -2.19 -7.44 14.94
CA GLY A 605 -3.24 -6.56 15.48
C GLY A 605 -3.87 -7.09 16.76
N SER A 606 -4.69 -6.26 17.40
CA SER A 606 -5.42 -6.64 18.63
C SER A 606 -6.90 -6.94 18.37
N ASN A 607 -7.41 -6.71 17.16
CA ASN A 607 -8.84 -6.79 16.84
C ASN A 607 -9.12 -7.81 15.73
N LEU A 608 -8.88 -9.08 16.01
CA LEU A 608 -9.16 -10.17 15.08
C LEU A 608 -10.61 -10.63 15.22
N PHE A 609 -11.35 -10.64 14.10
CA PHE A 609 -12.73 -11.15 14.04
C PHE A 609 -13.70 -10.42 14.99
N SER A 610 -13.38 -9.16 15.32
CA SER A 610 -14.12 -8.35 16.28
C SER A 610 -15.57 -8.15 15.84
N LEU A 611 -16.52 -8.32 16.77
CA LEU A 611 -17.96 -8.10 16.53
C LEU A 611 -18.57 -8.97 15.40
N ALA A 612 -17.88 -10.01 14.95
CA ALA A 612 -18.40 -10.92 13.96
C ALA A 612 -19.57 -11.74 14.52
N SER A 613 -20.57 -12.01 13.67
CA SER A 613 -21.72 -12.87 13.99
C SER A 613 -21.83 -14.09 13.06
N GLY A 614 -20.98 -14.18 12.04
CA GLY A 614 -20.91 -15.32 11.14
C GLY A 614 -19.63 -15.34 10.31
N GLY A 615 -19.33 -16.49 9.73
CA GLY A 615 -18.13 -16.79 8.97
C GLY A 615 -17.06 -17.45 9.83
N ALA A 616 -15.87 -17.66 9.25
CA ALA A 616 -14.70 -18.09 10.00
C ALA A 616 -13.41 -17.51 9.41
N ILE A 617 -12.37 -17.47 10.24
CA ILE A 617 -10.99 -17.32 9.80
C ILE A 617 -10.26 -18.65 10.01
N TYR A 618 -9.60 -19.14 8.97
CA TYR A 618 -8.64 -20.23 9.02
C TYR A 618 -7.24 -19.65 9.03
N ILE A 619 -6.61 -19.63 10.20
CA ILE A 619 -5.35 -18.93 10.41
C ILE A 619 -4.21 -19.92 10.59
N ARG A 620 -3.13 -19.73 9.81
CA ARG A 620 -1.89 -20.51 9.94
C ARG A 620 -1.14 -20.04 11.19
N ASP A 621 -1.32 -20.75 12.29
CA ASP A 621 -0.71 -20.44 13.59
C ASP A 621 -0.09 -21.69 14.23
N PRO A 622 0.95 -22.27 13.61
CA PRO A 622 1.53 -23.54 14.05
C PRO A 622 2.24 -23.47 15.41
N HIS A 623 2.57 -22.26 15.87
CA HIS A 623 3.22 -22.03 17.17
C HIS A 623 2.25 -21.54 18.25
N ARG A 624 0.94 -21.45 17.94
CA ARG A 624 -0.10 -20.96 18.85
C ARG A 624 0.23 -19.58 19.46
N LYS A 625 0.69 -18.66 18.61
CA LYS A 625 1.05 -17.28 19.01
C LYS A 625 -0.17 -16.41 19.25
N LEU A 626 -1.31 -16.73 18.62
CA LEU A 626 -2.52 -15.94 18.78
C LEU A 626 -3.27 -16.32 20.05
N VAL A 627 -3.78 -15.30 20.73
CA VAL A 627 -4.43 -15.43 22.04
C VAL A 627 -5.88 -14.93 22.00
N GLU A 628 -6.69 -15.35 22.97
CA GLU A 628 -8.14 -15.06 22.99
C GLU A 628 -8.43 -13.56 23.15
N GLU A 629 -7.54 -12.81 23.78
CA GLU A 629 -7.65 -11.37 23.98
C GLU A 629 -7.60 -10.58 22.67
N GLN A 630 -7.11 -11.16 21.58
CA GLN A 630 -7.21 -10.58 20.23
C GLN A 630 -8.61 -10.75 19.62
N LEU A 631 -9.43 -11.65 20.17
CA LEU A 631 -10.74 -12.04 19.64
C LEU A 631 -11.85 -11.26 20.37
N ASN A 632 -12.27 -10.12 19.84
CA ASN A 632 -13.35 -9.33 20.45
C ASN A 632 -14.74 -9.86 20.05
N GLY A 633 -15.15 -10.98 20.66
CA GLY A 633 -16.41 -11.69 20.34
C GLY A 633 -16.24 -12.96 19.49
N GLY A 634 -15.01 -13.39 19.26
CA GLY A 634 -14.67 -14.65 18.60
C GLY A 634 -14.10 -15.69 19.57
N GLU A 635 -14.02 -16.94 19.11
CA GLU A 635 -13.38 -18.03 19.83
C GLU A 635 -12.53 -18.89 18.89
N PHE A 636 -11.45 -19.48 19.43
CA PHE A 636 -10.71 -20.51 18.73
C PHE A 636 -11.43 -21.85 18.86
N THR A 637 -11.57 -22.54 17.73
CA THR A 637 -12.11 -23.90 17.68
C THR A 637 -11.14 -24.85 16.99
N PRO A 638 -11.25 -26.17 17.25
CA PRO A 638 -10.47 -27.16 16.54
C PRO A 638 -10.65 -27.01 15.03
N PHE A 639 -9.53 -26.99 14.31
CA PHE A 639 -9.54 -27.17 12.86
C PHE A 639 -9.82 -28.65 12.57
N THR A 640 -10.73 -28.92 11.64
CA THR A 640 -11.18 -30.27 11.31
C THR A 640 -10.87 -30.64 9.86
N LYS A 641 -10.96 -31.93 9.56
CA LYS A 641 -10.91 -32.41 8.17
C LYS A 641 -11.92 -31.73 7.24
N GLN A 642 -13.15 -31.44 7.70
CA GLN A 642 -14.14 -30.74 6.88
C GLN A 642 -13.72 -29.31 6.57
N ASP A 643 -13.06 -28.64 7.51
CA ASP A 643 -12.49 -27.31 7.28
C ASP A 643 -11.34 -27.37 6.26
N TRP A 644 -10.49 -28.41 6.34
CA TRP A 644 -9.43 -28.64 5.36
C TRP A 644 -9.98 -28.90 3.96
N ASP A 645 -10.93 -29.82 3.83
CA ASP A 645 -11.58 -30.17 2.57
C ASP A 645 -12.28 -28.94 1.96
N LEU A 646 -12.75 -27.99 2.79
CA LEU A 646 -13.30 -26.72 2.34
C LEU A 646 -12.25 -25.75 1.78
N ILE A 647 -11.10 -25.59 2.44
CA ILE A 647 -10.11 -24.56 2.05
C ILE A 647 -9.08 -25.05 1.03
N ILE A 648 -8.85 -26.37 0.91
CA ILE A 648 -7.81 -26.91 0.03
C ILE A 648 -7.93 -26.45 -1.44
N PRO A 649 -9.12 -26.36 -2.08
CA PRO A 649 -9.18 -25.92 -3.48
C PRO A 649 -8.74 -24.46 -3.66
N TYR A 650 -8.96 -23.61 -2.65
CA TYR A 650 -8.50 -22.23 -2.65
C TYR A 650 -6.99 -22.13 -2.41
N LEU A 651 -6.42 -23.05 -1.62
CA LEU A 651 -4.97 -23.14 -1.45
C LEU A 651 -4.27 -23.67 -2.71
N GLU A 652 -4.90 -24.58 -3.46
CA GLU A 652 -4.39 -25.07 -4.75
C GLU A 652 -4.38 -23.97 -5.80
N GLU A 653 -5.46 -23.18 -5.87
CA GLU A 653 -5.49 -22.01 -6.75
C GLU A 653 -4.48 -20.95 -6.32
N ASN A 654 -4.28 -20.76 -5.01
CA ASN A 654 -3.25 -19.89 -4.46
C ASN A 654 -1.83 -20.35 -4.84
N GLU A 655 -1.55 -21.65 -4.78
CA GLU A 655 -0.28 -22.24 -5.25
C GLU A 655 -0.10 -22.01 -6.75
N ARG A 656 -1.16 -22.21 -7.55
CA ARG A 656 -1.13 -21.95 -9.00
C ARG A 656 -0.83 -20.48 -9.31
N LEU A 657 -1.45 -19.55 -8.61
CA LEU A 657 -1.31 -18.11 -8.83
C LEU A 657 0.05 -17.58 -8.36
N PHE A 658 0.49 -17.94 -7.16
CA PHE A 658 1.61 -17.30 -6.48
C PHE A 658 2.85 -18.21 -6.33
N GLY A 659 2.70 -19.52 -6.48
CA GLY A 659 3.78 -20.50 -6.29
C GLY A 659 4.12 -20.73 -4.84
N ILE A 660 3.17 -20.48 -3.95
CA ILE A 660 3.28 -20.78 -2.52
C ILE A 660 2.77 -22.19 -2.34
N SER A 661 3.70 -23.13 -2.15
CA SER A 661 3.39 -24.54 -2.15
C SER A 661 2.69 -24.98 -0.88
N ILE A 662 1.60 -25.73 -1.02
CA ILE A 662 0.85 -26.25 0.13
C ILE A 662 1.77 -27.10 1.01
N GLU A 663 2.55 -28.01 0.42
CA GLU A 663 3.41 -28.92 1.17
C GLU A 663 4.71 -28.25 1.64
N LYS A 664 5.36 -27.47 0.78
CA LYS A 664 6.71 -26.95 1.06
C LYS A 664 6.71 -25.66 1.87
N ASP A 665 5.68 -24.83 1.72
CA ASP A 665 5.65 -23.48 2.29
C ASP A 665 4.56 -23.34 3.36
N ILE A 666 3.36 -23.87 3.11
CA ILE A 666 2.23 -23.76 4.05
C ILE A 666 2.34 -24.79 5.17
N LEU A 667 2.39 -26.08 4.85
CA LEU A 667 2.36 -27.17 5.84
C LEU A 667 3.72 -27.48 6.46
N ARG A 668 4.81 -26.94 5.90
CA ARG A 668 6.15 -27.11 6.46
C ARG A 668 6.39 -26.11 7.59
N VAL A 669 6.68 -26.62 8.77
CA VAL A 669 7.00 -25.83 9.96
C VAL A 669 8.34 -26.31 10.52
N LYS A 670 9.31 -25.40 10.64
CA LYS A 670 10.68 -25.72 11.08
C LYS A 670 11.31 -26.89 10.31
N GLY A 671 11.10 -26.92 8.99
CA GLY A 671 11.63 -27.94 8.09
C GLY A 671 10.85 -29.27 8.02
N VAL A 672 9.84 -29.46 8.87
CA VAL A 672 9.04 -30.70 8.94
C VAL A 672 7.65 -30.45 8.38
N ILE A 673 7.16 -31.34 7.51
CA ILE A 673 5.78 -31.30 7.02
C ILE A 673 4.85 -31.72 8.16
N LYS A 674 3.86 -30.88 8.45
CA LYS A 674 2.87 -31.08 9.50
C LYS A 674 1.51 -31.41 8.91
N ARG A 675 0.65 -32.01 9.72
CA ARG A 675 -0.76 -32.18 9.35
C ARG A 675 -1.46 -30.82 9.36
N PRO A 676 -2.48 -30.59 8.52
CA PRO A 676 -3.23 -29.34 8.52
C PRO A 676 -3.75 -28.91 9.90
N GLU A 677 -4.24 -29.86 10.70
CA GLU A 677 -4.72 -29.67 12.08
C GLU A 677 -3.64 -29.12 13.05
N GLU A 678 -2.36 -29.34 12.75
CA GLU A 678 -1.22 -28.85 13.53
C GLU A 678 -0.75 -27.46 13.06
N VAL A 679 -1.21 -27.01 11.90
CA VAL A 679 -0.77 -25.78 11.23
C VAL A 679 -1.84 -24.69 11.32
N TYR A 680 -3.11 -25.06 11.11
CA TYR A 680 -4.24 -24.15 11.10
C TYR A 680 -5.04 -24.19 12.40
N ARG A 681 -5.57 -23.03 12.76
CA ARG A 681 -6.61 -22.86 13.78
C ARG A 681 -7.85 -22.24 13.13
N LYS A 682 -9.02 -22.55 13.65
CA LYS A 682 -10.28 -21.94 13.23
C LYS A 682 -10.69 -20.87 14.24
N VAL A 683 -11.01 -19.68 13.77
CA VAL A 683 -11.68 -18.63 14.55
C VAL A 683 -13.11 -18.54 14.06
N ARG A 684 -14.08 -18.54 14.98
CA ARG A 684 -15.51 -18.33 14.68
C ARG A 684 -16.13 -17.37 15.69
N ALA A 685 -17.32 -16.89 15.39
CA ALA A 685 -18.08 -16.04 16.31
C ALA A 685 -18.58 -16.87 17.49
N ILE A 686 -18.59 -16.28 18.69
CA ILE A 686 -19.23 -16.89 19.85
C ILE A 686 -20.74 -16.95 19.60
N LYS A 687 -21.35 -18.10 19.86
CA LYS A 687 -22.82 -18.23 19.82
C LYS A 687 -23.43 -17.45 20.99
N LEU A 688 -24.05 -16.30 20.71
CA LEU A 688 -24.80 -15.54 21.71
C LEU A 688 -26.09 -16.28 22.09
N ALA A 689 -26.30 -16.53 23.37
CA ALA A 689 -27.47 -17.24 23.90
C ALA A 689 -28.83 -16.60 23.51
N VAL A 690 -28.85 -15.29 23.26
CA VAL A 690 -30.06 -14.54 22.85
C VAL A 690 -30.51 -14.88 21.42
N LEU A 691 -29.60 -15.36 20.55
CA LEU A 691 -29.98 -15.83 19.21
C LEU A 691 -30.54 -17.26 19.22
N THR A 692 -30.37 -17.99 20.32
CA THR A 692 -30.85 -19.38 20.47
C THR A 692 -32.33 -19.42 20.86
N GLU A 693 -32.82 -18.44 21.61
CA GLU A 693 -34.24 -18.33 21.99
C GLU A 693 -35.17 -18.13 20.78
N VAL A 694 -34.68 -17.56 19.66
CA VAL A 694 -35.50 -17.30 18.47
C VAL A 694 -35.64 -18.54 17.56
N GLU A 695 -34.75 -19.54 17.68
CA GLU A 695 -34.87 -20.80 16.94
C GLU A 695 -35.84 -21.78 17.62
N ASP A 696 -35.88 -21.81 18.95
CA ASP A 696 -36.78 -22.70 19.70
C ASP A 696 -38.26 -22.26 19.62
N ASP A 697 -38.55 -20.96 19.48
CA ASP A 697 -39.92 -20.43 19.31
C ASP A 697 -40.52 -20.69 17.91
N LYS A 698 -39.73 -21.19 16.95
CA LYS A 698 -40.24 -21.63 15.63
C LYS A 698 -40.47 -23.14 15.54
N ALA A 699 -40.14 -23.88 16.59
CA ALA A 699 -40.32 -25.33 16.68
C ALA A 699 -41.37 -25.76 17.73
N SER A 700 -42.19 -24.82 18.24
CA SER A 700 -43.33 -25.09 19.13
C SER A 700 -44.68 -24.95 18.46
#